data_AF-A0A6A7WBU6-F1
#
_entry.id   AF-A0A6A7WBU6-F1
#
_cell.length_a   1.000
_cell.length_b   1.000
_cell.length_c   1.000
_cell.angle_alpha   90.00
_cell.angle_beta   90.00
_cell.angle_gamma   90.00
#
_symmetry.space_group_name_H-M   'P 1'
#
loop_
_entity.id
_entity.type
_entity.pdbx_description
1 polymer ?
#
loop_
_entity_poly.entity_id
_entity_poly.type
_entity_poly.pdbx_seq_one_letter_code
_entity_poly.pdbx_strand_id
1 'polypeptide(L)'
;MRENSESSVACHHRVGFLGLLVTLGIVFGDIGTSPLYVMKAILHTGETINESTILGALSCIIWTLTLQTTIKYVCVALRADNNGEGGILALYALLRKMKRKWIYLLAIIGASTLLADGIITPAITVTTAIEGLESISPHLPVIPITLGIITIIFFVQRFGTESIGKSFGVFMLIWFLLLGVMGAFSITSYPLILKAFNPYYAIVLLSQSPEWFLILGAVFLCTTGAEALYSDLGHCGRKNITISWLFVKAMLILNYLGQGAWVLNHIQTASSVNPFFSIMPQSMLIFAIIMATGAAIVASQALISGTFSILSEAMNLHFWPRMRIKHPTHVKGQLYIPVINLAMYIGVVLIILLFRDSSHMEAAYGLAITITMLMTTLLLGFYLRTKGVARIFILLFMGAYCVIEGIFLAANLSKFLAGGWCTMLIGGILFLMMYVWVHAIKIRRHYISTKPLDDYYQIISNIKADESIPKYASNLVYVNHADKEGAVDDKLLYSIINKQPKRADHYWLINLEFADTPDTLEYSCETLVPDTLYSITMRIGFRIEPRVSLYLRQVIEDLVASRKVDLRSTYPSLRKNGISGDFRFIIIHRVYYPESSDNRQQNLLMSLYALIGKIGIDEPKALGLDTSMVVVERVPLIINQHNDNIKRIVQMEEEK
;
A
#
# COMPACT_ATOMS: atom_id res chain seq x y z
N MET A 1 38.40 -22.83 -15.64
CA MET A 1 38.15 -23.56 -14.37
C MET A 1 36.89 -22.99 -13.77
N ARG A 2 35.99 -23.86 -13.30
CA ARG A 2 34.54 -23.66 -13.16
C ARG A 2 34.11 -22.46 -12.31
N GLU A 3 33.12 -21.76 -12.85
CA GLU A 3 32.28 -20.75 -12.22
C GLU A 3 31.57 -21.30 -10.98
N ASN A 4 31.64 -20.56 -9.87
CA ASN A 4 30.65 -20.60 -8.80
C ASN A 4 29.85 -19.29 -8.90
N SER A 5 28.76 -19.33 -9.65
CA SER A 5 27.69 -18.35 -9.54
C SER A 5 27.02 -18.53 -8.19
N GLU A 6 27.31 -17.65 -7.23
CA GLU A 6 26.52 -17.55 -6.00
C GLU A 6 25.09 -17.16 -6.38
N SER A 7 24.22 -18.16 -6.32
CA SER A 7 22.79 -18.04 -6.51
C SER A 7 22.23 -17.00 -5.53
N SER A 8 21.55 -16.01 -6.07
CA SER A 8 20.67 -15.11 -5.33
C SER A 8 19.84 -15.88 -4.31
N VAL A 9 19.86 -15.43 -3.05
CA VAL A 9 19.06 -15.99 -1.96
C VAL A 9 17.59 -15.62 -2.20
N ALA A 10 16.96 -16.30 -3.15
CA ALA A 10 15.52 -16.50 -3.12
C ALA A 10 15.27 -17.38 -1.90
N CYS A 11 14.70 -16.79 -0.84
CA CYS A 11 14.31 -17.54 0.35
C CYS A 11 13.21 -18.54 -0.03
N HIS A 12 13.60 -19.72 -0.49
CA HIS A 12 12.74 -20.88 -0.54
C HIS A 12 12.39 -21.24 0.90
N HIS A 13 11.33 -20.62 1.44
CA HIS A 13 10.73 -21.04 2.70
C HIS A 13 10.29 -22.51 2.53
N ARG A 14 11.13 -23.44 3.02
CA ARG A 14 10.66 -24.76 3.40
C ARG A 14 9.56 -24.54 4.44
N VAL A 15 8.45 -25.25 4.29
CA VAL A 15 7.36 -25.22 5.28
C VAL A 15 7.97 -25.68 6.60
N GLY A 16 8.07 -24.76 7.54
CA GLY A 16 8.60 -25.00 8.88
C GLY A 16 7.60 -24.49 9.89
N PHE A 17 7.56 -25.12 11.07
CA PHE A 17 6.66 -24.75 12.16
C PHE A 17 6.73 -23.25 12.49
N LEU A 18 7.94 -22.68 12.48
CA LEU A 18 8.15 -21.24 12.69
C LEU A 18 7.50 -20.38 11.59
N GLY A 19 7.54 -20.82 10.32
CA GLY A 19 6.90 -20.12 9.21
C GLY A 19 5.37 -20.14 9.30
N LEU A 20 4.79 -21.24 9.77
CA LEU A 20 3.35 -21.34 10.04
C LEU A 20 2.93 -20.40 11.17
N LEU A 21 3.67 -20.36 12.29
CA LEU A 21 3.41 -19.43 13.39
C LEU A 21 3.47 -17.96 12.93
N VAL A 22 4.51 -17.58 12.20
CA VAL A 22 4.63 -16.21 11.67
C VAL A 22 3.44 -15.87 10.77
N THR A 23 3.00 -16.82 9.94
CA THR A 23 1.84 -16.63 9.06
C THR A 23 0.55 -16.44 9.87
N LEU A 24 0.34 -17.18 10.96
CA LEU A 24 -0.82 -17.00 11.84
C LEU A 24 -0.88 -15.60 12.45
N GLY A 25 0.27 -15.06 12.85
CA GLY A 25 0.38 -13.73 13.46
C GLY A 25 0.16 -12.59 12.46
N ILE A 26 0.79 -12.68 11.29
CA ILE A 26 0.80 -11.58 10.30
C ILE A 26 -0.47 -11.60 9.45
N VAL A 27 -0.89 -12.76 8.97
CA VAL A 27 -1.87 -12.85 7.88
C VAL A 27 -3.29 -13.07 8.39
N PHE A 28 -3.45 -13.87 9.44
CA PHE A 28 -4.76 -14.33 9.90
C PHE A 28 -5.32 -13.52 11.07
N GLY A 29 -4.66 -12.43 11.49
CA GLY A 29 -5.15 -11.54 12.55
C GLY A 29 -6.55 -11.00 12.24
N ASP A 30 -6.71 -10.36 11.09
CA ASP A 30 -7.95 -9.68 10.67
C ASP A 30 -9.14 -10.65 10.60
N ILE A 31 -9.06 -11.65 9.72
CA ILE A 31 -10.10 -12.69 9.58
C ILE A 31 -10.29 -13.51 10.87
N GLY A 32 -9.28 -13.57 11.74
CA GLY A 32 -9.35 -14.25 13.03
C GLY A 32 -10.18 -13.52 14.07
N THR A 33 -10.40 -12.21 13.90
CA THR A 33 -11.21 -11.38 14.79
C THR A 33 -12.66 -11.24 14.34
N SER A 34 -13.02 -11.67 13.13
CA SER A 34 -14.38 -11.59 12.61
C SER A 34 -15.47 -12.29 13.45
N PRO A 35 -15.19 -13.35 14.24
CA PRO A 35 -16.20 -13.92 15.12
C PRO A 35 -16.69 -12.98 16.23
N LEU A 36 -15.96 -11.89 16.52
CA LEU A 36 -16.35 -10.89 17.52
C LEU A 36 -17.60 -10.10 17.13
N TYR A 37 -17.82 -9.89 15.83
CA TYR A 37 -18.88 -9.01 15.32
C TYR A 37 -19.85 -9.69 14.35
N VAL A 38 -19.45 -10.72 13.60
CA VAL A 38 -20.31 -11.30 12.54
C VAL A 38 -21.65 -11.85 13.05
N MET A 39 -21.66 -12.64 14.13
CA MET A 39 -22.92 -13.17 14.65
C MET A 39 -23.76 -12.07 15.29
N LYS A 40 -23.14 -11.15 16.03
CA LYS A 40 -23.80 -9.95 16.57
C LYS A 40 -24.53 -9.20 15.45
N ALA A 41 -23.84 -8.93 14.34
CA ALA A 41 -24.39 -8.27 13.17
C ALA A 41 -25.59 -9.02 12.55
N ILE A 42 -25.54 -10.37 12.51
CA ILE A 42 -26.64 -11.20 11.99
C ILE A 42 -27.88 -11.13 12.89
N LEU A 43 -27.71 -11.08 14.21
CA LEU A 43 -28.85 -11.02 15.15
C LEU A 43 -29.53 -9.64 15.17
N HIS A 44 -28.84 -8.60 14.72
CA HIS A 44 -29.36 -7.22 14.66
C HIS A 44 -29.96 -6.86 13.29
N THR A 45 -30.16 -7.83 12.40
CA THR A 45 -30.82 -7.58 11.09
C THR A 45 -32.33 -7.37 11.19
N GLY A 46 -32.93 -7.66 12.35
CA GLY A 46 -34.39 -7.57 12.56
C GLY A 46 -35.16 -8.82 12.15
N GLU A 47 -34.49 -9.87 11.66
CA GLU A 47 -35.13 -11.15 11.34
C GLU A 47 -35.43 -11.96 12.61
N THR A 48 -36.54 -12.71 12.60
CA THR A 48 -36.92 -13.57 13.71
C THR A 48 -35.88 -14.66 13.94
N ILE A 49 -35.34 -14.73 15.16
CA ILE A 49 -34.35 -15.75 15.54
C ILE A 49 -35.06 -17.10 15.69
N ASN A 50 -34.82 -18.00 14.75
CA ASN A 50 -35.31 -19.38 14.77
C ASN A 50 -34.27 -20.34 14.18
N GLU A 51 -34.55 -21.65 14.25
CA GLU A 51 -33.64 -22.69 13.76
C GLU A 51 -33.29 -22.52 12.27
N SER A 52 -34.28 -22.23 11.41
CA SER A 52 -34.07 -22.04 9.98
C SER A 52 -33.15 -20.85 9.67
N THR A 53 -33.36 -19.72 10.35
CA THR A 53 -32.59 -18.49 10.13
C THR A 53 -31.15 -18.67 10.55
N ILE A 54 -30.90 -19.27 11.74
CA ILE A 54 -29.54 -19.49 12.23
C ILE A 54 -28.80 -20.56 11.41
N LEU A 55 -29.44 -21.70 11.09
CA LEU A 55 -28.83 -22.71 10.22
C LEU A 55 -28.49 -22.14 8.83
N GLY A 56 -29.39 -21.34 8.28
CA GLY A 56 -29.19 -20.65 7.01
C GLY A 56 -28.02 -19.69 7.05
N ALA A 57 -27.96 -18.82 8.06
CA ALA A 57 -26.90 -17.83 8.22
C ALA A 57 -25.52 -18.51 8.40
N LEU A 58 -25.44 -19.56 9.22
CA LEU A 58 -24.22 -20.36 9.39
C LEU A 58 -23.79 -21.07 8.10
N SER A 59 -24.76 -21.62 7.35
CA SER A 59 -24.49 -22.19 6.03
C SER A 59 -23.93 -21.13 5.08
N CYS A 60 -24.51 -19.92 5.07
CA CYS A 60 -23.98 -18.80 4.29
C CYS A 60 -22.53 -18.48 4.70
N ILE A 61 -22.19 -18.42 5.99
CA ILE A 61 -20.81 -18.21 6.47
C ILE A 61 -19.87 -19.29 5.95
N ILE A 62 -20.20 -20.58 6.14
CA ILE A 62 -19.35 -21.72 5.76
C ILE A 62 -19.06 -21.69 4.24
N TRP A 63 -20.10 -21.46 3.44
CA TRP A 63 -19.96 -21.43 1.99
C TRP A 63 -19.30 -20.15 1.49
N THR A 64 -19.49 -19.02 2.16
CA THR A 64 -18.77 -17.77 1.84
C THR A 64 -17.27 -17.94 2.10
N LEU A 65 -16.86 -18.47 3.25
CA LEU A 65 -15.45 -18.81 3.55
C LEU A 65 -14.88 -19.88 2.60
N THR A 66 -15.73 -20.74 2.06
CA THR A 66 -15.28 -21.76 1.10
C THR A 66 -15.09 -21.15 -0.29
N LEU A 67 -16.07 -20.43 -0.80
CA LEU A 67 -16.05 -19.88 -2.16
C LEU A 67 -15.11 -18.69 -2.29
N GLN A 68 -15.16 -17.73 -1.36
CA GLN A 68 -14.34 -16.52 -1.39
C GLN A 68 -12.92 -16.81 -0.93
N THR A 69 -12.70 -17.04 0.36
CA THR A 69 -11.33 -17.13 0.92
C THR A 69 -10.60 -18.40 0.47
N THR A 70 -11.27 -19.57 0.46
CA THR A 70 -10.59 -20.82 0.05
C THR A 70 -10.39 -20.93 -1.46
N ILE A 71 -11.46 -20.85 -2.26
CA ILE A 71 -11.35 -21.09 -3.70
C ILE A 71 -10.77 -19.86 -4.41
N LYS A 72 -11.32 -18.66 -4.22
CA LYS A 72 -10.85 -17.46 -4.94
C LYS A 72 -9.44 -17.06 -4.51
N TYR A 73 -9.22 -16.84 -3.22
CA TYR A 73 -7.94 -16.32 -2.75
C TYR A 73 -6.87 -17.41 -2.64
N VAL A 74 -7.10 -18.45 -1.85
CA VAL A 74 -6.06 -19.45 -1.56
C VAL A 74 -5.71 -20.29 -2.80
N CYS A 75 -6.71 -20.77 -3.55
CA CYS A 75 -6.45 -21.63 -4.71
C CYS A 75 -6.05 -20.87 -5.98
N VAL A 76 -6.63 -19.68 -6.23
CA VAL A 76 -6.40 -18.90 -7.46
C VAL A 76 -5.50 -17.68 -7.22
N ALA A 77 -5.89 -16.74 -6.35
CA ALA A 77 -5.17 -15.47 -6.20
C ALA A 77 -3.73 -15.64 -5.73
N LEU A 78 -3.44 -16.52 -4.76
CA LEU A 78 -2.06 -16.75 -4.30
C LEU A 78 -1.12 -17.35 -5.37
N ARG A 79 -1.63 -17.74 -6.54
CA ARG A 79 -0.80 -18.15 -7.70
C ARG A 79 -0.46 -16.98 -8.61
N ALA A 80 -1.12 -15.84 -8.45
CA ALA A 80 -0.92 -14.63 -9.22
C ALA A 80 0.12 -13.71 -8.55
N ASP A 81 1.30 -14.24 -8.26
CA ASP A 81 2.38 -13.46 -7.64
C ASP A 81 3.25 -12.74 -8.69
N ASN A 82 3.79 -11.59 -8.30
CA ASN A 82 4.77 -10.81 -9.04
C ASN A 82 6.10 -10.82 -8.28
N ASN A 83 7.03 -11.70 -8.68
CA ASN A 83 8.31 -11.91 -7.98
C ASN A 83 8.13 -12.25 -6.48
N GLY A 84 7.11 -13.04 -6.15
CA GLY A 84 6.78 -13.41 -4.77
C GLY A 84 5.86 -12.44 -4.03
N GLU A 85 5.61 -11.23 -4.54
CA GLU A 85 4.66 -10.27 -3.97
C GLU A 85 3.24 -10.54 -4.49
N GLY A 86 2.23 -10.33 -3.64
CA GLY A 86 0.81 -10.49 -3.99
C GLY A 86 0.01 -9.23 -3.69
N GLY A 87 -1.30 -9.26 -3.95
CA GLY A 87 -2.17 -8.11 -3.77
C GLY A 87 -2.58 -7.43 -5.08
N ILE A 88 -3.44 -6.42 -4.98
CA ILE A 88 -4.08 -5.80 -6.14
C ILE A 88 -3.10 -5.00 -7.02
N LEU A 89 -2.12 -4.33 -6.40
CA LEU A 89 -1.11 -3.55 -7.11
C LEU A 89 -0.04 -4.47 -7.75
N ALA A 90 0.35 -5.54 -7.08
CA ALA A 90 1.20 -6.59 -7.66
C ALA A 90 0.54 -7.24 -8.89
N LEU A 91 -0.76 -7.52 -8.80
CA LEU A 91 -1.55 -8.02 -9.91
C LEU A 91 -1.60 -7.02 -11.07
N TYR A 92 -1.77 -5.73 -10.78
CA TYR A 92 -1.69 -4.69 -11.79
C TYR A 92 -0.30 -4.62 -12.44
N ALA A 93 0.78 -4.76 -11.67
CA ALA A 93 2.14 -4.72 -12.19
C ALA A 93 2.40 -5.81 -13.25
N LEU A 94 1.80 -6.99 -13.08
CA LEU A 94 1.82 -8.08 -14.10
C LEU A 94 1.03 -7.72 -15.36
N LEU A 95 -0.03 -6.94 -15.21
CA LEU A 95 -0.97 -6.59 -16.29
C LEU A 95 -0.63 -5.26 -16.97
N ARG A 96 0.26 -4.44 -16.42
CA ARG A 96 0.56 -3.08 -16.91
C ARG A 96 1.07 -3.02 -18.36
N LYS A 97 1.66 -4.12 -18.85
CA LYS A 97 2.15 -4.25 -20.24
C LYS A 97 1.02 -4.52 -21.24
N MET A 98 -0.19 -4.83 -20.79
CA MET A 98 -1.33 -5.03 -21.67
C MET A 98 -1.74 -3.72 -22.35
N LYS A 99 -2.12 -3.79 -23.64
CA LYS A 99 -2.55 -2.62 -24.44
C LYS A 99 -3.79 -1.90 -23.91
N ARG A 100 -4.49 -2.47 -22.91
CA ARG A 100 -5.75 -1.92 -22.39
C ARG A 100 -5.45 -0.79 -21.40
N LYS A 101 -5.61 0.44 -21.90
CA LYS A 101 -5.32 1.67 -21.15
C LYS A 101 -6.13 1.83 -19.85
N TRP A 102 -7.27 1.17 -19.66
CA TRP A 102 -8.13 1.37 -18.48
C TRP A 102 -7.85 0.44 -17.29
N ILE A 103 -6.96 -0.55 -17.41
CA ILE A 103 -6.71 -1.53 -16.33
C ILE A 103 -6.19 -0.86 -15.05
N TYR A 104 -5.44 0.24 -15.15
CA TYR A 104 -4.97 0.97 -13.98
C TYR A 104 -6.11 1.56 -13.15
N LEU A 105 -7.27 1.85 -13.73
CA LEU A 105 -8.42 2.35 -12.96
C LEU A 105 -8.93 1.27 -11.99
N LEU A 106 -9.01 0.01 -12.44
CA LEU A 106 -9.42 -1.10 -11.56
C LEU A 106 -8.46 -1.25 -10.39
N ALA A 107 -7.17 -1.14 -10.66
CA ALA A 107 -6.12 -1.21 -9.64
C ALA A 107 -6.20 -0.06 -8.63
N ILE A 108 -6.39 1.17 -9.10
CA ILE A 108 -6.49 2.34 -8.21
C ILE A 108 -7.78 2.30 -7.40
N ILE A 109 -8.92 1.91 -7.99
CA ILE A 109 -10.18 1.75 -7.25
C ILE A 109 -9.99 0.74 -6.13
N GLY A 110 -9.56 -0.48 -6.43
CA GLY A 110 -9.44 -1.50 -5.40
C GLY A 110 -8.32 -1.21 -4.38
N ALA A 111 -7.20 -0.61 -4.79
CA ALA A 111 -6.17 -0.17 -3.84
C ALA A 111 -6.70 0.91 -2.89
N SER A 112 -7.46 1.89 -3.40
CA SER A 112 -8.02 2.97 -2.58
C SER A 112 -9.05 2.46 -1.56
N THR A 113 -9.90 1.51 -1.94
CA THR A 113 -10.89 0.92 -1.04
C THR A 113 -10.26 -0.03 -0.03
N LEU A 114 -9.17 -0.72 -0.39
CA LEU A 114 -8.36 -1.51 0.55
C LEU A 114 -7.62 -0.63 1.57
N LEU A 115 -7.11 0.53 1.14
CA LEU A 115 -6.51 1.50 2.06
C LEU A 115 -7.56 2.12 3.01
N ALA A 116 -8.80 2.33 2.54
CA ALA A 116 -9.90 2.79 3.38
C ALA A 116 -10.25 1.74 4.45
N ASP A 117 -10.28 0.46 4.08
CA ASP A 117 -10.44 -0.68 5.00
C ASP A 117 -9.34 -0.72 6.08
N GLY A 118 -8.10 -0.36 5.68
CA GLY A 118 -6.96 -0.12 6.56
C GLY A 118 -7.23 0.83 7.74
N ILE A 119 -8.16 1.78 7.58
CA ILE A 119 -8.52 2.77 8.59
C ILE A 119 -9.69 2.28 9.47
N ILE A 120 -10.62 1.48 8.93
CA ILE A 120 -11.84 1.09 9.65
C ILE A 120 -11.60 -0.15 10.52
N THR A 121 -10.82 -1.12 10.05
CA THR A 121 -10.59 -2.38 10.77
C THR A 121 -10.05 -2.18 12.18
N PRO A 122 -9.04 -1.31 12.44
CA PRO A 122 -8.58 -1.07 13.81
C PRO A 122 -9.66 -0.46 14.70
N ALA A 123 -10.54 0.39 14.14
CA ALA A 123 -11.64 0.97 14.88
C ALA A 123 -12.66 -0.09 15.30
N ILE A 124 -13.15 -0.91 14.37
CA ILE A 124 -14.18 -1.91 14.68
C ILE A 124 -13.66 -3.06 15.53
N THR A 125 -12.48 -3.62 15.22
CA THR A 125 -11.94 -4.79 15.93
C THR A 125 -11.59 -4.48 17.39
N VAL A 126 -10.90 -3.36 17.65
CA VAL A 126 -10.53 -2.96 19.02
C VAL A 126 -11.76 -2.53 19.81
N THR A 127 -12.69 -1.78 19.21
CA THR A 127 -13.93 -1.38 19.90
C THR A 127 -14.75 -2.61 20.30
N THR A 128 -14.97 -3.54 19.38
CA THR A 128 -15.76 -4.76 19.66
C THR A 128 -15.10 -5.66 20.72
N ALA A 129 -13.76 -5.74 20.74
CA ALA A 129 -13.04 -6.49 21.77
C ALA A 129 -13.23 -5.88 23.17
N ILE A 130 -13.22 -4.55 23.28
CA ILE A 130 -13.38 -3.82 24.55
C ILE A 130 -14.85 -3.75 24.99
N GLU A 131 -15.82 -3.71 24.08
CA GLU A 131 -17.25 -3.84 24.40
C GLU A 131 -17.58 -5.12 25.18
N GLY A 132 -16.75 -6.16 25.08
CA GLY A 132 -16.86 -7.34 25.95
C GLY A 132 -16.87 -7.00 27.45
N LEU A 133 -16.25 -5.89 27.87
CA LEU A 133 -16.27 -5.42 29.25
C LEU A 133 -17.66 -4.96 29.73
N GLU A 134 -18.53 -4.53 28.81
CA GLU A 134 -19.90 -4.14 29.15
C GLU A 134 -20.72 -5.34 29.66
N SER A 135 -20.35 -6.56 29.27
CA SER A 135 -20.94 -7.80 29.79
C SER A 135 -20.62 -8.04 31.28
N ILE A 136 -19.59 -7.36 31.81
CA ILE A 136 -19.18 -7.43 33.23
C ILE A 136 -19.72 -6.20 33.98
N SER A 137 -19.51 -5.00 33.43
CA SER A 137 -19.98 -3.76 34.02
C SER A 137 -20.40 -2.75 32.94
N PRO A 138 -21.71 -2.39 32.87
CA PRO A 138 -22.23 -1.50 31.85
C PRO A 138 -21.83 -0.02 32.01
N HIS A 139 -21.13 0.34 33.09
CA HIS A 139 -20.69 1.73 33.36
C HIS A 139 -19.25 2.02 32.92
N LEU A 140 -18.53 1.04 32.36
CA LEU A 140 -17.14 1.22 31.95
C LEU A 140 -17.05 2.07 30.67
N PRO A 141 -16.16 3.09 30.62
CA PRO A 141 -16.04 3.96 29.46
C PRO A 141 -15.24 3.26 28.35
N VAL A 142 -15.93 2.53 27.46
CA VAL A 142 -15.35 1.81 26.32
C VAL A 142 -14.52 2.73 25.41
N ILE A 143 -15.08 3.88 25.01
CA ILE A 143 -14.44 4.78 24.04
C ILE A 143 -13.05 5.27 24.50
N PRO A 144 -12.87 5.83 25.71
CA PRO A 144 -11.53 6.21 26.21
C PRO A 144 -10.53 5.05 26.26
N ILE A 145 -10.96 3.84 26.63
CA ILE A 145 -10.09 2.66 26.68
C ILE A 145 -9.62 2.30 25.27
N THR A 146 -10.56 2.23 24.32
CA THR A 146 -10.26 1.98 22.90
C THR A 146 -9.30 3.02 22.34
N LEU A 147 -9.54 4.32 22.58
CA LEU A 147 -8.64 5.39 22.13
C LEU A 147 -7.23 5.28 22.75
N GLY A 148 -7.13 4.89 24.02
CA GLY A 148 -5.86 4.62 24.68
C GLY A 148 -5.08 3.49 23.98
N ILE A 149 -5.75 2.37 23.69
CA ILE A 149 -5.15 1.23 22.99
C ILE A 149 -4.72 1.62 21.57
N ILE A 150 -5.57 2.29 20.80
CA ILE A 150 -5.25 2.77 19.44
C ILE A 150 -4.05 3.72 19.47
N THR A 151 -3.99 4.64 20.43
CA THR A 151 -2.85 5.57 20.58
C THR A 151 -1.54 4.80 20.81
N ILE A 152 -1.57 3.78 21.67
CA ILE A 152 -0.40 2.92 21.92
C ILE A 152 -0.01 2.15 20.64
N ILE A 153 -0.99 1.54 19.95
CA ILE A 153 -0.77 0.80 18.69
C ILE A 153 -0.03 1.68 17.67
N PHE A 154 -0.51 2.90 17.42
CA PHE A 154 0.07 3.81 16.42
C PHE A 154 1.38 4.44 16.87
N PHE A 155 1.58 4.62 18.18
CA PHE A 155 2.84 5.10 18.75
C PHE A 155 3.97 4.07 18.63
N VAL A 156 3.66 2.78 18.84
CA VAL A 156 4.64 1.69 18.79
C VAL A 156 5.17 1.44 17.38
N GLN A 157 4.41 1.79 16.33
CA GLN A 157 4.78 1.55 14.92
C GLN A 157 6.19 2.02 14.53
N ARG A 158 6.65 3.13 15.11
CA ARG A 158 7.96 3.72 14.77
C ARG A 158 9.17 2.87 15.20
N PHE A 159 8.99 1.95 16.14
CA PHE A 159 10.06 1.09 16.65
C PHE A 159 10.23 -0.20 15.83
N GLY A 160 9.36 -0.44 14.84
CA GLY A 160 9.36 -1.68 14.07
C GLY A 160 8.70 -2.85 14.81
N THR A 161 8.35 -3.90 14.07
CA THR A 161 7.62 -5.07 14.59
C THR A 161 8.45 -6.36 14.58
N GLU A 162 9.76 -6.29 14.28
CA GLU A 162 10.67 -7.45 14.11
C GLU A 162 10.70 -8.37 15.32
N SER A 163 10.77 -7.83 16.54
CA SER A 163 10.80 -8.66 17.75
C SER A 163 9.43 -9.25 18.10
N ILE A 164 8.34 -8.75 17.50
CA ILE A 164 6.99 -9.05 17.94
C ILE A 164 6.32 -10.13 17.08
N GLY A 165 6.67 -10.27 15.80
CA GLY A 165 6.03 -11.22 14.88
C GLY A 165 6.03 -12.69 15.37
N LYS A 166 7.10 -13.14 16.04
CA LYS A 166 7.14 -14.49 16.66
C LYS A 166 6.18 -14.62 17.84
N SER A 167 6.12 -13.60 18.70
CA SER A 167 5.20 -13.57 19.84
C SER A 167 3.74 -13.49 19.38
N PHE A 168 3.46 -12.72 18.32
CA PHE A 168 2.14 -12.62 17.71
C PHE A 168 1.67 -13.94 17.10
N GLY A 169 2.57 -14.69 16.46
CA GLY A 169 2.24 -16.01 15.93
C GLY A 169 1.76 -16.99 17.00
N VAL A 170 2.48 -17.06 18.13
CA VAL A 170 2.10 -17.90 19.27
C VAL A 170 0.80 -17.43 19.89
N PHE A 171 0.64 -16.11 20.07
CA PHE A 171 -0.58 -15.52 20.60
C PHE A 171 -1.79 -15.85 19.73
N MET A 172 -1.67 -15.70 18.40
CA MET A 172 -2.75 -16.02 17.46
C MET A 172 -3.06 -17.53 17.42
N LEU A 173 -2.06 -18.40 17.57
CA LEU A 173 -2.32 -19.83 17.71
C LEU A 173 -3.17 -20.14 18.95
N ILE A 174 -2.85 -19.52 20.10
CA ILE A 174 -3.65 -19.67 21.33
C ILE A 174 -5.05 -19.10 21.13
N TRP A 175 -5.18 -17.96 20.46
CA TRP A 175 -6.48 -17.37 20.10
C TRP A 175 -7.32 -18.33 19.24
N PHE A 176 -6.77 -18.88 18.16
CA PHE A 176 -7.51 -19.81 17.30
C PHE A 176 -7.89 -21.11 18.02
N LEU A 177 -7.02 -21.63 18.89
CA LEU A 177 -7.36 -22.78 19.74
C LEU A 177 -8.49 -22.43 20.71
N LEU A 178 -8.47 -21.25 21.33
CA LEU A 178 -9.56 -20.77 22.17
C LEU A 178 -10.88 -20.75 21.39
N LEU A 179 -10.88 -20.16 20.18
CA LEU A 179 -12.07 -20.12 19.31
C LEU A 179 -12.63 -21.51 19.03
N GLY A 180 -11.76 -22.45 18.63
CA GLY A 180 -12.15 -23.80 18.26
C GLY A 180 -12.62 -24.64 19.44
N VAL A 181 -11.94 -24.57 20.59
CA VAL A 181 -12.31 -25.33 21.80
C VAL A 181 -13.64 -24.84 22.35
N MET A 182 -13.82 -23.53 22.49
CA MET A 182 -15.08 -22.97 22.99
C MET A 182 -16.24 -23.23 22.02
N GLY A 183 -15.98 -23.13 20.71
CA GLY A 183 -16.94 -23.48 19.67
C GLY A 183 -17.37 -24.95 19.76
N ALA A 184 -16.40 -25.87 19.78
CA ALA A 184 -16.63 -27.30 19.86
C ALA A 184 -17.41 -27.70 21.13
N PHE A 185 -17.10 -27.10 22.27
CA PHE A 185 -17.83 -27.34 23.52
C PHE A 185 -19.30 -26.91 23.40
N SER A 186 -19.57 -25.72 22.87
CA SER A 186 -20.95 -25.22 22.71
C SER A 186 -21.78 -26.02 21.70
N ILE A 187 -21.17 -26.58 20.66
CA ILE A 187 -21.85 -27.46 19.69
C ILE A 187 -22.52 -28.65 20.39
N THR A 188 -21.94 -29.16 21.48
CA THR A 188 -22.51 -30.30 22.22
C THR A 188 -23.90 -30.00 22.81
N SER A 189 -24.18 -28.72 23.08
CA SER A 189 -25.49 -28.25 23.58
C SER A 189 -26.57 -28.25 22.50
N TYR A 190 -26.22 -28.24 21.22
CA TYR A 190 -27.16 -28.34 20.10
C TYR A 190 -26.52 -29.00 18.86
N PRO A 191 -26.40 -30.35 18.83
CA PRO A 191 -25.69 -31.07 17.75
C PRO A 191 -26.31 -30.92 16.36
N LEU A 192 -27.60 -30.58 16.29
CA LEU A 192 -28.32 -30.33 15.03
C LEU A 192 -27.74 -29.16 14.23
N ILE A 193 -26.94 -28.29 14.87
CA ILE A 193 -26.27 -27.16 14.21
C ILE A 193 -25.36 -27.60 13.05
N LEU A 194 -24.85 -28.83 13.08
CA LEU A 194 -24.00 -29.40 12.03
C LEU A 194 -24.72 -29.53 10.67
N LYS A 195 -26.05 -29.46 10.65
CA LYS A 195 -26.83 -29.38 9.40
C LYS A 195 -26.44 -28.17 8.55
N ALA A 196 -25.90 -27.11 9.13
CA ALA A 196 -25.44 -25.91 8.44
C ALA A 196 -24.32 -26.16 7.41
N PHE A 197 -23.62 -27.31 7.42
CA PHE A 197 -22.69 -27.66 6.35
C PHE A 197 -23.40 -27.87 4.99
N ASN A 198 -24.68 -28.23 5.00
CA ASN A 198 -25.45 -28.42 3.78
C ASN A 198 -25.87 -27.05 3.19
N PRO A 199 -25.45 -26.71 1.95
CA PRO A 199 -25.79 -25.44 1.30
C PRO A 199 -27.29 -25.23 1.11
N TYR A 200 -28.09 -26.29 1.19
CA TYR A 200 -29.54 -26.23 1.19
C TYR A 200 -30.08 -25.18 2.18
N TYR A 201 -29.55 -25.12 3.40
CA TYR A 201 -30.03 -24.17 4.42
C TYR A 201 -29.75 -22.71 4.03
N ALA A 202 -28.62 -22.43 3.38
CA ALA A 202 -28.35 -21.11 2.82
C ALA A 202 -29.36 -20.76 1.73
N ILE A 203 -29.64 -21.68 0.80
CA ILE A 203 -30.60 -21.45 -0.30
C ILE A 203 -32.00 -21.20 0.25
N VAL A 204 -32.43 -21.98 1.25
CA VAL A 204 -33.73 -21.82 1.92
C VAL A 204 -33.85 -20.44 2.56
N LEU A 205 -32.84 -20.02 3.34
CA LEU A 205 -32.81 -18.69 3.93
C LEU A 205 -32.93 -17.60 2.87
N LEU A 206 -32.11 -17.66 1.81
CA LEU A 206 -32.10 -16.65 0.75
C LEU A 206 -33.40 -16.61 -0.06
N SER A 207 -34.18 -17.69 -0.05
CA SER A 207 -35.44 -17.77 -0.81
C SER A 207 -36.66 -17.43 0.04
N GLN A 208 -36.60 -17.63 1.35
CA GLN A 208 -37.77 -17.54 2.24
C GLN A 208 -37.71 -16.31 3.16
N SER A 209 -36.53 -15.85 3.54
CA SER A 209 -36.37 -14.72 4.45
C SER A 209 -36.58 -13.40 3.70
N PRO A 210 -37.50 -12.52 4.14
CA PRO A 210 -37.65 -11.20 3.53
C PRO A 210 -36.39 -10.32 3.72
N GLU A 211 -35.68 -10.50 4.84
CA GLU A 211 -34.48 -9.74 5.23
C GLU A 211 -33.16 -10.41 4.79
N TRP A 212 -33.22 -11.31 3.81
CA TRP A 212 -32.06 -12.07 3.32
C TRP A 212 -30.87 -11.17 2.92
N PHE A 213 -31.16 -9.97 2.41
CA PHE A 213 -30.15 -9.00 1.99
C PHE A 213 -29.41 -8.37 3.18
N LEU A 214 -30.09 -8.11 4.30
CA LEU A 214 -29.45 -7.61 5.53
C LEU A 214 -28.56 -8.68 6.16
N ILE A 215 -29.03 -9.94 6.16
CA ILE A 215 -28.24 -11.08 6.63
C ILE A 215 -27.00 -11.27 5.77
N LEU A 216 -27.11 -11.26 4.44
CA LEU A 216 -25.93 -11.38 3.58
C LEU A 216 -24.92 -10.25 3.78
N GLY A 217 -25.38 -9.02 4.04
CA GLY A 217 -24.50 -7.92 4.40
C GLY A 217 -23.71 -8.20 5.69
N ALA A 218 -24.36 -8.81 6.70
CA ALA A 218 -23.70 -9.21 7.94
C ALA A 218 -22.77 -10.44 7.75
N VAL A 219 -23.20 -11.44 6.98
CA VAL A 219 -22.40 -12.64 6.66
C VAL A 219 -21.12 -12.26 5.92
N PHE A 220 -21.16 -11.26 5.04
CA PHE A 220 -19.99 -10.80 4.30
C PHE A 220 -18.80 -10.46 5.21
N LEU A 221 -19.08 -9.95 6.41
CA LEU A 221 -18.10 -9.58 7.42
C LEU A 221 -17.23 -10.75 7.89
N CYS A 222 -17.56 -12.01 7.57
CA CYS A 222 -16.69 -13.16 7.87
C CYS A 222 -15.50 -13.29 6.91
N THR A 223 -15.50 -12.56 5.80
CA THR A 223 -14.42 -12.59 4.78
C THR A 223 -13.47 -11.42 4.84
N THR A 224 -13.64 -10.55 5.84
CA THR A 224 -12.72 -9.46 6.12
C THR A 224 -11.34 -10.04 6.42
N GLY A 225 -10.29 -9.50 5.80
CA GLY A 225 -8.94 -10.09 5.81
C GLY A 225 -8.60 -11.07 4.68
N ALA A 226 -9.53 -11.41 3.78
CA ALA A 226 -9.20 -12.23 2.60
C ALA A 226 -8.20 -11.53 1.65
N GLU A 227 -8.31 -10.21 1.50
CA GLU A 227 -7.37 -9.41 0.71
C GLU A 227 -6.00 -9.29 1.39
N ALA A 228 -5.97 -9.19 2.73
CA ALA A 228 -4.73 -9.21 3.50
C ALA A 228 -3.94 -10.51 3.24
N LEU A 229 -4.65 -11.63 3.10
CA LEU A 229 -4.08 -12.92 2.69
C LEU A 229 -3.27 -12.84 1.40
N TYR A 230 -3.76 -12.05 0.44
CA TYR A 230 -3.16 -11.92 -0.86
C TYR A 230 -2.05 -10.87 -0.87
N SER A 231 -2.22 -9.74 -0.19
CA SER A 231 -1.19 -8.69 -0.09
C SER A 231 0.05 -9.14 0.68
N ASP A 232 -0.11 -9.98 1.72
CA ASP A 232 1.01 -10.43 2.57
C ASP A 232 1.72 -11.68 2.04
N LEU A 233 1.46 -12.05 0.77
CA LEU A 233 2.10 -13.19 0.13
C LEU A 233 3.63 -13.10 0.14
N GLY A 234 4.19 -11.90 -0.05
CA GLY A 234 5.63 -11.65 -0.04
C GLY A 234 6.31 -11.92 1.30
N HIS A 235 5.58 -11.77 2.40
CA HIS A 235 6.13 -11.96 3.75
C HIS A 235 6.10 -13.42 4.21
N CYS A 236 5.00 -14.13 3.93
CA CYS A 236 4.77 -15.45 4.51
C CYS A 236 4.96 -16.60 3.51
N GLY A 237 4.82 -16.31 2.22
CA GLY A 237 4.88 -17.28 1.14
C GLY A 237 3.64 -18.17 1.03
N ARG A 238 3.33 -18.56 -0.21
CA ARG A 238 2.09 -19.27 -0.57
C ARG A 238 1.81 -20.51 0.27
N LYS A 239 2.80 -21.40 0.43
CA LYS A 239 2.60 -22.72 1.10
C LYS A 239 2.23 -22.56 2.57
N ASN A 240 2.88 -21.63 3.28
CA ASN A 240 2.59 -21.39 4.69
C ASN A 240 1.19 -20.81 4.89
N ILE A 241 0.76 -19.90 4.00
CA ILE A 241 -0.59 -19.35 3.98
C ILE A 241 -1.62 -20.46 3.74
N THR A 242 -1.43 -21.32 2.73
CA THR A 242 -2.40 -22.39 2.41
C THR A 242 -2.59 -23.38 3.58
N ILE A 243 -1.51 -23.82 4.22
CA ILE A 243 -1.58 -24.80 5.32
C ILE A 243 -2.20 -24.16 6.57
N SER A 244 -1.74 -22.96 6.94
CA SER A 244 -2.27 -22.22 8.08
C SER A 244 -3.75 -21.89 7.90
N TRP A 245 -4.19 -21.59 6.67
CA TRP A 245 -5.59 -21.34 6.35
C TRP A 245 -6.49 -22.53 6.68
N LEU A 246 -6.07 -23.78 6.42
CA LEU A 246 -6.88 -24.96 6.73
C LEU A 246 -7.18 -25.06 8.23
N PHE A 247 -6.17 -24.77 9.07
CA PHE A 247 -6.33 -24.72 10.51
C PHE A 247 -7.24 -23.56 10.95
N VAL A 248 -6.97 -22.35 10.46
CA VAL A 248 -7.76 -21.15 10.79
C VAL A 248 -9.23 -21.32 10.40
N LYS A 249 -9.50 -21.79 9.18
CA LYS A 249 -10.84 -22.07 8.69
C LYS A 249 -11.59 -23.06 9.59
N ALA A 250 -10.93 -24.13 10.02
CA ALA A 250 -11.55 -25.11 10.90
C ALA A 250 -11.93 -24.48 12.26
N MET A 251 -11.04 -23.72 12.88
CA MET A 251 -11.30 -23.06 14.16
C MET A 251 -12.42 -22.00 14.05
N LEU A 252 -12.44 -21.21 12.97
CA LEU A 252 -13.49 -20.23 12.71
C LEU A 252 -14.86 -20.89 12.53
N ILE A 253 -14.94 -21.97 11.72
CA ILE A 253 -16.21 -22.69 11.52
C ILE A 253 -16.71 -23.29 12.84
N LEU A 254 -15.84 -23.91 13.64
CA LEU A 254 -16.21 -24.43 14.96
C LEU A 254 -16.77 -23.33 15.86
N ASN A 255 -16.14 -22.15 15.87
CA ASN A 255 -16.60 -21.03 16.67
C ASN A 255 -17.97 -20.51 16.21
N TYR A 256 -18.17 -20.30 14.91
CA TYR A 256 -19.45 -19.85 14.37
C TYR A 256 -20.59 -20.84 14.68
N LEU A 257 -20.35 -22.14 14.46
CA LEU A 257 -21.30 -23.19 14.82
C LEU A 257 -21.62 -23.18 16.32
N GLY A 258 -20.61 -23.02 17.17
CA GLY A 258 -20.80 -22.91 18.62
C GLY A 258 -21.60 -21.68 19.04
N GLN A 259 -21.39 -20.53 18.41
CA GLN A 259 -22.19 -19.32 18.66
C GLN A 259 -23.64 -19.55 18.24
N GLY A 260 -23.89 -20.17 17.09
CA GLY A 260 -25.23 -20.51 16.64
C GLY A 260 -25.96 -21.50 17.56
N ALA A 261 -25.25 -22.52 18.06
CA ALA A 261 -25.78 -23.46 19.05
C ALA A 261 -26.18 -22.75 20.35
N TRP A 262 -25.37 -21.79 20.81
CA TRP A 262 -25.68 -20.99 21.98
C TRP A 262 -26.93 -20.12 21.78
N VAL A 263 -27.02 -19.45 20.63
CA VAL A 263 -28.17 -18.59 20.25
C VAL A 263 -29.48 -19.37 20.23
N LEU A 264 -29.49 -20.58 19.64
CA LEU A 264 -30.71 -21.40 19.56
C LEU A 264 -31.20 -21.90 20.93
N ASN A 265 -30.30 -22.03 21.90
CA ASN A 265 -30.67 -22.36 23.27
C ASN A 265 -31.09 -21.13 24.10
N HIS A 266 -30.80 -19.91 23.64
CA HIS A 266 -31.04 -18.65 24.37
C HIS A 266 -31.73 -17.59 23.50
N ILE A 267 -32.70 -18.01 22.68
CA ILE A 267 -33.37 -17.16 21.67
C ILE A 267 -33.88 -15.83 22.25
N GLN A 268 -34.41 -15.84 23.48
CA GLN A 268 -35.01 -14.66 24.12
C GLN A 268 -33.99 -13.57 24.49
N THR A 269 -32.75 -13.95 24.82
CA THR A 269 -31.69 -13.02 25.26
C THR A 269 -30.62 -12.81 24.20
N ALA A 270 -30.66 -13.54 23.09
CA ALA A 270 -29.60 -13.54 22.09
C ALA A 270 -29.37 -12.17 21.43
N SER A 271 -30.42 -11.37 21.25
CA SER A 271 -30.31 -10.04 20.61
C SER A 271 -29.70 -8.95 21.50
N SER A 272 -29.69 -9.12 22.83
CA SER A 272 -29.23 -8.06 23.74
C SER A 272 -27.78 -8.21 24.18
N VAL A 273 -27.11 -9.28 23.78
CA VAL A 273 -25.73 -9.59 24.19
C VAL A 273 -24.89 -9.99 22.98
N ASN A 274 -23.57 -9.90 23.10
CA ASN A 274 -22.67 -10.40 22.08
C ASN A 274 -22.52 -11.94 22.22
N PRO A 275 -22.95 -12.74 21.22
CA PRO A 275 -22.89 -14.21 21.30
C PRO A 275 -21.47 -14.76 21.47
N PHE A 276 -20.46 -14.02 21.00
CA PHE A 276 -19.06 -14.40 21.14
C PHE A 276 -18.63 -14.48 22.61
N PHE A 277 -19.03 -13.52 23.43
CA PHE A 277 -18.66 -13.50 24.85
C PHE A 277 -19.58 -14.41 25.67
N SER A 278 -20.84 -14.54 25.27
CA SER A 278 -21.85 -15.34 25.99
C SER A 278 -21.65 -16.86 25.87
N ILE A 279 -20.96 -17.35 24.84
CA ILE A 279 -20.57 -18.77 24.71
C ILE A 279 -19.57 -19.19 25.81
N MET A 280 -18.92 -18.23 26.47
CA MET A 280 -17.84 -18.50 27.41
C MET A 280 -18.33 -18.56 28.86
N PRO A 281 -17.78 -19.48 29.69
CA PRO A 281 -18.05 -19.50 31.12
C PRO A 281 -17.68 -18.16 31.77
N GLN A 282 -18.48 -17.71 32.75
CA GLN A 282 -18.26 -16.42 33.42
C GLN A 282 -16.86 -16.29 34.04
N SER A 283 -16.28 -17.37 34.55
CA SER A 283 -14.91 -17.39 35.11
C SER A 283 -13.82 -17.12 34.07
N MET A 284 -14.10 -17.37 32.79
CA MET A 284 -13.15 -17.20 31.68
C MET A 284 -13.38 -15.91 30.90
N LEU A 285 -14.45 -15.16 31.19
CA LEU A 285 -14.84 -13.98 30.43
C LEU A 285 -13.75 -12.88 30.41
N ILE A 286 -13.14 -12.58 31.56
CA ILE A 286 -12.04 -11.61 31.64
C ILE A 286 -10.84 -12.06 30.79
N PHE A 287 -10.49 -13.34 30.90
CA PHE A 287 -9.41 -13.92 30.08
C PHE A 287 -9.71 -13.81 28.59
N ALA A 288 -10.96 -14.07 28.19
CA ALA A 288 -11.40 -13.96 26.82
C ALA A 288 -11.36 -12.53 26.28
N ILE A 289 -11.73 -11.53 27.08
CA ILE A 289 -11.66 -10.12 26.71
C ILE A 289 -10.19 -9.70 26.54
N ILE A 290 -9.29 -10.15 27.41
CA ILE A 290 -7.84 -9.90 27.26
C ILE A 290 -7.33 -10.54 25.96
N MET A 291 -7.73 -11.79 25.69
CA MET A 291 -7.34 -12.50 24.48
C MET A 291 -7.90 -11.84 23.20
N ALA A 292 -9.17 -11.42 23.21
CA ALA A 292 -9.81 -10.70 22.11
C ALA A 292 -9.15 -9.35 21.86
N THR A 293 -8.82 -8.62 22.93
CA THR A 293 -8.11 -7.34 22.85
C THR A 293 -6.72 -7.53 22.25
N GLY A 294 -5.98 -8.54 22.70
CA GLY A 294 -4.68 -8.89 22.12
C GLY A 294 -4.78 -9.28 20.65
N ALA A 295 -5.81 -10.06 20.26
CA ALA A 295 -6.03 -10.45 18.86
C ALA A 295 -6.38 -9.23 17.99
N ALA A 296 -7.20 -8.30 18.48
CA ALA A 296 -7.51 -7.04 17.82
C ALA A 296 -6.28 -6.14 17.66
N ILE A 297 -5.38 -6.10 18.66
CA ILE A 297 -4.08 -5.41 18.55
C ILE A 297 -3.25 -6.05 17.43
N VAL A 298 -3.13 -7.37 17.39
CA VAL A 298 -2.38 -8.09 16.34
C VAL A 298 -2.96 -7.84 14.95
N ALA A 299 -4.29 -7.94 14.80
CA ALA A 299 -5.01 -7.66 13.55
C ALA A 299 -4.75 -6.22 13.06
N SER A 300 -4.86 -5.24 13.97
CA SER A 300 -4.60 -3.84 13.66
C SER A 300 -3.16 -3.61 13.19
N GLN A 301 -2.18 -4.24 13.85
CA GLN A 301 -0.76 -4.13 13.51
C GLN A 301 -0.47 -4.69 12.11
N ALA A 302 -0.99 -5.87 11.80
CA ALA A 302 -0.86 -6.49 10.49
C ALA A 302 -1.39 -5.59 9.38
N LEU A 303 -2.58 -5.02 9.56
CA LEU A 303 -3.21 -4.19 8.55
C LEU A 303 -2.53 -2.83 8.35
N ILE A 304 -2.05 -2.20 9.44
CA ILE A 304 -1.24 -0.97 9.37
C ILE A 304 0.04 -1.25 8.57
N SER A 305 0.73 -2.36 8.86
CA SER A 305 1.92 -2.78 8.12
C SER A 305 1.60 -3.06 6.64
N GLY A 306 0.52 -3.78 6.35
CA GLY A 306 0.07 -4.05 4.98
C GLY A 306 -0.25 -2.78 4.20
N THR A 307 -0.82 -1.76 4.86
CA THR A 307 -1.07 -0.44 4.28
C THR A 307 0.24 0.25 3.84
N PHE A 308 1.31 0.17 4.65
CA PHE A 308 2.61 0.70 4.24
C PHE A 308 3.19 -0.05 3.03
N SER A 309 3.01 -1.37 2.96
CA SER A 309 3.41 -2.18 1.79
C SER A 309 2.65 -1.78 0.52
N ILE A 310 1.33 -1.67 0.60
CA ILE A 310 0.48 -1.23 -0.53
C ILE A 310 0.88 0.16 -1.01
N LEU A 311 1.10 1.12 -0.10
CA LEU A 311 1.53 2.47 -0.47
C LEU A 311 2.94 2.51 -1.04
N SER A 312 3.86 1.69 -0.53
CA SER A 312 5.19 1.54 -1.11
C SER A 312 5.13 1.02 -2.54
N GLU A 313 4.30 0.01 -2.80
CA GLU A 313 4.07 -0.48 -4.15
C GLU A 313 3.41 0.57 -5.05
N ALA A 314 2.43 1.32 -4.52
CA ALA A 314 1.80 2.43 -5.23
C ALA A 314 2.81 3.52 -5.62
N MET A 315 3.78 3.86 -4.74
CA MET A 315 4.86 4.79 -5.05
C MET A 315 5.75 4.29 -6.19
N ASN A 316 6.10 2.99 -6.17
CA ASN A 316 6.91 2.35 -7.21
C ASN A 316 6.20 2.29 -8.57
N LEU A 317 4.87 2.14 -8.56
CA LEU A 317 4.03 2.17 -9.77
C LEU A 317 3.64 3.58 -10.21
N HIS A 318 4.14 4.62 -9.56
CA HIS A 318 3.79 6.03 -9.80
C HIS A 318 2.30 6.35 -9.63
N PHE A 319 1.62 5.62 -8.73
CA PHE A 319 0.25 5.91 -8.31
C PHE A 319 0.19 6.85 -7.11
N TRP A 320 1.31 7.06 -6.41
CA TRP A 320 1.39 7.88 -5.20
C TRP A 320 2.65 8.76 -5.19
N PRO A 321 2.63 9.95 -4.55
CA PRO A 321 3.84 10.75 -4.33
C PRO A 321 4.91 10.01 -3.55
N ARG A 322 6.18 10.24 -3.90
CA ARG A 322 7.31 9.68 -3.13
C ARG A 322 7.31 10.28 -1.73
N MET A 323 7.33 9.40 -0.73
CA MET A 323 7.36 9.73 0.69
C MET A 323 8.62 9.20 1.33
N ARG A 324 8.97 9.75 2.52
CA ARG A 324 10.07 9.22 3.31
C ARG A 324 9.67 7.88 3.92
N ILE A 325 10.27 6.81 3.39
CA ILE A 325 10.19 5.47 3.96
C ILE A 325 11.34 5.31 4.94
N LYS A 326 11.05 4.90 6.17
CA LYS A 326 12.05 4.43 7.12
C LYS A 326 11.95 2.92 7.21
N HIS A 327 13.10 2.25 7.28
CA HIS A 327 13.19 0.81 7.54
C HIS A 327 13.65 0.62 8.97
N PRO A 328 12.76 0.31 9.92
CA PRO A 328 13.14 0.19 11.32
C PRO A 328 14.07 -1.01 11.57
N THR A 329 14.10 -2.00 10.68
CA THR A 329 14.69 -3.32 10.93
C THR A 329 15.45 -3.90 9.73
N HIS A 330 16.28 -4.91 10.01
CA HIS A 330 17.08 -5.63 9.02
C HIS A 330 16.31 -6.78 8.31
N VAL A 331 14.98 -6.79 8.32
CA VAL A 331 14.15 -7.70 7.47
C VAL A 331 13.43 -6.97 6.33
N LYS A 332 13.44 -7.54 5.10
CA LYS A 332 12.70 -7.02 3.94
C LYS A 332 11.19 -7.11 4.25
N GLY A 333 10.50 -5.98 4.25
CA GLY A 333 9.04 -5.94 4.43
C GLY A 333 8.52 -5.06 5.56
N GLN A 334 9.35 -4.66 6.52
CA GLN A 334 8.91 -3.71 7.56
C GLN A 334 9.18 -2.28 7.12
N LEU A 335 8.13 -1.67 6.60
CA LEU A 335 8.10 -0.29 6.14
C LEU A 335 7.48 0.57 7.23
N TYR A 336 8.07 1.73 7.52
CA TYR A 336 7.44 2.73 8.36
C TYR A 336 7.38 4.06 7.61
N ILE A 337 6.16 4.54 7.35
CA ILE A 337 5.89 5.80 6.66
C ILE A 337 5.22 6.77 7.66
N PRO A 338 5.96 7.71 8.27
CA PRO A 338 5.45 8.53 9.38
C PRO A 338 4.18 9.32 9.06
N VAL A 339 4.11 9.90 7.85
CA VAL A 339 2.98 10.73 7.41
C VAL A 339 1.70 9.89 7.28
N ILE A 340 1.83 8.69 6.72
CA ILE A 340 0.71 7.76 6.56
C ILE A 340 0.26 7.22 7.91
N ASN A 341 1.21 6.86 8.79
CA ASN A 341 0.89 6.44 10.16
C ASN A 341 0.05 7.48 10.91
N LEU A 342 0.44 8.75 10.82
CA LEU A 342 -0.30 9.84 11.45
C LEU A 342 -1.68 10.04 10.80
N ALA A 343 -1.77 10.00 9.46
CA ALA A 343 -3.03 10.15 8.75
C ALA A 343 -4.02 9.02 9.10
N MET A 344 -3.54 7.77 9.15
CA MET A 344 -4.35 6.62 9.57
C MET A 344 -4.77 6.75 11.03
N TYR A 345 -3.86 7.14 11.94
CA TYR A 345 -4.21 7.37 13.35
C TYR A 345 -5.34 8.37 13.51
N ILE A 346 -5.25 9.53 12.84
CA ILE A 346 -6.30 10.55 12.84
C ILE A 346 -7.61 9.98 12.26
N GLY A 347 -7.53 9.23 11.17
CA GLY A 347 -8.68 8.57 10.55
C GLY A 347 -9.39 7.60 11.50
N VAL A 348 -8.64 6.70 12.15
CA VAL A 348 -9.16 5.71 13.10
C VAL A 348 -9.82 6.41 14.29
N VAL A 349 -9.16 7.42 14.87
CA VAL A 349 -9.72 8.21 15.99
C VAL A 349 -11.02 8.90 15.58
N LEU A 350 -11.06 9.50 14.38
CA LEU A 350 -12.26 10.16 13.87
C LEU A 350 -13.42 9.16 13.67
N ILE A 351 -13.15 7.96 13.15
CA ILE A 351 -14.16 6.90 13.01
C ILE A 351 -14.70 6.47 14.38
N ILE A 352 -13.83 6.25 15.37
CA ILE A 352 -14.24 5.87 16.73
C ILE A 352 -15.14 6.95 17.34
N LEU A 353 -14.76 8.22 17.23
CA LEU A 353 -15.53 9.34 17.77
C LEU A 353 -16.86 9.58 17.04
N LEU A 354 -16.90 9.32 15.73
CA LEU A 354 -18.08 9.49 14.89
C LEU A 354 -19.14 8.43 15.17
N PHE A 355 -18.74 7.15 15.20
CA PHE A 355 -19.69 6.02 15.28
C PHE A 355 -19.92 5.52 16.71
N ARG A 356 -18.95 5.68 17.63
CA ARG A 356 -18.99 5.38 19.07
C ARG A 356 -19.21 3.92 19.49
N ASP A 357 -20.00 3.17 18.73
CA ASP A 357 -20.43 1.79 19.01
C ASP A 357 -20.14 0.91 17.78
N SER A 358 -19.71 -0.33 18.01
CA SER A 358 -19.39 -1.31 16.96
C SER A 358 -20.56 -1.57 16.02
N SER A 359 -21.79 -1.55 16.54
CA SER A 359 -23.01 -1.86 15.77
C SER A 359 -23.22 -0.88 14.61
N HIS A 360 -22.87 0.40 14.82
CA HIS A 360 -22.94 1.42 13.77
C HIS A 360 -21.74 1.34 12.82
N MET A 361 -20.57 0.88 13.31
CA MET A 361 -19.38 0.67 12.48
C MET A 361 -19.53 -0.54 11.54
N GLU A 362 -20.23 -1.60 11.96
CA GLU A 362 -20.52 -2.79 11.15
C GLU A 362 -21.22 -2.43 9.84
N ALA A 363 -22.19 -1.50 9.89
CA ALA A 363 -22.90 -0.99 8.73
C ALA A 363 -21.97 -0.25 7.73
N ALA A 364 -20.88 0.33 8.22
CA ALA A 364 -19.91 1.07 7.42
C ALA A 364 -18.87 0.17 6.75
N TYR A 365 -18.50 -0.92 7.41
CA TYR A 365 -17.31 -1.71 7.13
C TYR A 365 -17.36 -2.53 5.82
N GLY A 366 -18.47 -3.23 5.56
CA GLY A 366 -18.55 -4.20 4.45
C GLY A 366 -18.43 -3.61 3.04
N LEU A 367 -18.83 -2.36 2.84
CA LEU A 367 -18.99 -1.77 1.50
C LEU A 367 -17.67 -1.59 0.75
N ALA A 368 -16.67 -0.94 1.36
CA ALA A 368 -15.38 -0.68 0.71
C ALA A 368 -14.66 -1.98 0.32
N ILE A 369 -14.69 -2.98 1.20
CA ILE A 369 -14.03 -4.27 0.98
C ILE A 369 -14.69 -5.02 -0.20
N THR A 370 -16.02 -5.03 -0.31
CA THR A 370 -16.68 -5.67 -1.48
C THR A 370 -16.21 -5.08 -2.81
N ILE A 371 -16.00 -3.76 -2.88
CA ILE A 371 -15.48 -3.10 -4.08
C ILE A 371 -14.05 -3.53 -4.37
N THR A 372 -13.19 -3.58 -3.35
CA THR A 372 -11.83 -4.12 -3.49
C THR A 372 -11.86 -5.52 -4.07
N MET A 373 -12.65 -6.42 -3.47
CA MET A 373 -12.75 -7.81 -3.91
C MET A 373 -13.23 -7.92 -5.36
N LEU A 374 -14.21 -7.11 -5.76
CA LEU A 374 -14.72 -7.06 -7.12
C LEU A 374 -13.64 -6.60 -8.11
N MET A 375 -12.87 -5.56 -7.77
CA MET A 375 -11.76 -5.12 -8.61
C MET A 375 -10.68 -6.20 -8.74
N THR A 376 -10.36 -6.88 -7.64
CA THR A 376 -9.43 -8.02 -7.62
C THR A 376 -9.92 -9.16 -8.52
N THR A 377 -11.22 -9.50 -8.48
CA THR A 377 -11.84 -10.50 -9.35
C THR A 377 -11.70 -10.15 -10.83
N LEU A 378 -11.96 -8.88 -11.20
CA LEU A 378 -11.80 -8.41 -12.58
C LEU A 378 -10.34 -8.48 -13.05
N LEU A 379 -9.38 -8.08 -12.20
CA LEU A 379 -7.96 -8.17 -12.50
C LEU A 379 -7.49 -9.63 -12.62
N LEU A 380 -7.99 -10.52 -11.77
CA LEU A 380 -7.73 -11.97 -11.84
C LEU A 380 -8.21 -12.55 -13.16
N GLY A 381 -9.39 -12.14 -13.64
CA GLY A 381 -9.89 -12.53 -14.96
C GLY A 381 -8.92 -12.16 -16.09
N PHE A 382 -8.32 -10.96 -16.03
CA PHE A 382 -7.28 -10.56 -16.99
C PHE A 382 -5.98 -11.36 -16.84
N TYR A 383 -5.57 -11.67 -15.61
CA TYR A 383 -4.40 -12.51 -15.35
C TYR A 383 -4.58 -13.94 -15.87
N LEU A 384 -5.75 -14.57 -15.65
CA LEU A 384 -6.02 -15.90 -16.20
C LEU A 384 -5.96 -15.91 -17.74
N ARG A 385 -6.35 -14.79 -18.37
CA ARG A 385 -6.21 -14.62 -19.82
C ARG A 385 -4.74 -14.53 -20.27
N THR A 386 -3.86 -13.85 -19.52
CA THR A 386 -2.44 -13.79 -19.88
C THR A 386 -1.73 -15.13 -19.70
N LYS A 387 -2.24 -16.01 -18.81
CA LYS A 387 -1.78 -17.39 -18.63
C LYS A 387 -2.32 -18.39 -19.66
N GLY A 388 -3.18 -17.97 -20.60
CA GLY A 388 -3.69 -18.84 -21.66
C GLY A 388 -4.79 -19.82 -21.22
N VAL A 389 -5.45 -19.56 -20.09
CA VAL A 389 -6.61 -20.37 -19.65
C VAL A 389 -7.75 -20.26 -20.67
N ALA A 390 -8.45 -21.35 -20.94
CA ALA A 390 -9.53 -21.37 -21.94
C ALA A 390 -10.63 -20.36 -21.58
N ARG A 391 -11.17 -19.66 -22.61
CA ARG A 391 -12.13 -18.56 -22.42
C ARG A 391 -13.36 -18.97 -21.62
N ILE A 392 -13.82 -20.22 -21.76
CA ILE A 392 -14.97 -20.74 -21.03
C ILE A 392 -14.75 -20.74 -19.51
N PHE A 393 -13.58 -21.17 -19.05
CA PHE A 393 -13.25 -21.19 -17.62
C PHE A 393 -13.08 -19.77 -17.06
N ILE A 394 -12.54 -18.85 -17.86
CA ILE A 394 -12.43 -17.44 -17.47
C ILE A 394 -13.82 -16.82 -17.33
N LEU A 395 -14.72 -17.05 -18.30
CA LEU A 395 -16.10 -16.55 -18.26
C LEU A 395 -16.89 -17.15 -17.10
N LEU A 396 -16.72 -18.44 -16.82
CA LEU A 396 -17.35 -19.11 -15.68
C LEU A 396 -16.83 -18.54 -14.36
N PHE A 397 -15.52 -18.40 -14.21
CA PHE A 397 -14.91 -17.82 -13.01
C PHE A 397 -15.39 -16.38 -12.79
N MET A 398 -15.26 -15.52 -13.80
CA MET A 398 -15.70 -14.12 -13.70
C MET A 398 -17.20 -14.02 -13.48
N GLY A 399 -18.02 -14.79 -14.22
CA GLY A 399 -19.47 -14.78 -14.08
C GLY A 399 -19.90 -15.19 -12.67
N ALA A 400 -19.36 -16.28 -12.14
CA ALA A 400 -19.69 -16.77 -10.80
C ALA A 400 -19.30 -15.77 -9.71
N TYR A 401 -18.06 -15.26 -9.72
CA TYR A 401 -17.60 -14.34 -8.67
C TYR A 401 -18.20 -12.95 -8.79
N CYS A 402 -18.39 -12.41 -9.99
CA CYS A 402 -19.09 -11.14 -10.16
C CYS A 402 -20.56 -11.22 -9.71
N VAL A 403 -21.23 -12.37 -9.86
CA VAL A 403 -22.60 -12.57 -9.34
C VAL A 403 -22.57 -12.62 -7.81
N ILE A 404 -21.70 -13.45 -7.21
CA ILE A 404 -21.59 -13.57 -5.74
C ILE A 404 -21.25 -12.21 -5.11
N GLU A 405 -20.23 -11.53 -5.61
CA GLU A 405 -19.78 -10.24 -5.10
C GLU A 405 -20.75 -9.12 -5.42
N GLY A 406 -21.44 -9.19 -6.57
CA GLY A 406 -22.52 -8.27 -6.91
C GLY A 406 -23.70 -8.37 -5.94
N ILE A 407 -24.06 -9.59 -5.52
CA ILE A 407 -25.09 -9.80 -4.49
C ILE A 407 -24.63 -9.22 -3.15
N PHE A 408 -23.38 -9.48 -2.72
CA PHE A 408 -22.84 -8.89 -1.49
C PHE A 408 -22.75 -7.36 -1.56
N LEU A 409 -22.38 -6.81 -2.71
CA LEU A 409 -22.33 -5.36 -2.92
C LEU A 409 -23.74 -4.77 -2.81
N ALA A 410 -24.73 -5.38 -3.44
CA ALA A 410 -26.13 -4.94 -3.35
C ALA A 410 -26.66 -5.01 -1.90
N ALA A 411 -26.36 -6.10 -1.19
CA ALA A 411 -26.69 -6.27 0.23
C ALA A 411 -26.05 -5.16 1.09
N ASN A 412 -24.76 -4.88 0.93
CA ASN A 412 -24.06 -3.84 1.69
C ASN A 412 -24.48 -2.42 1.30
N LEU A 413 -24.96 -2.20 0.08
CA LEU A 413 -25.44 -0.88 -0.36
C LEU A 413 -26.70 -0.44 0.40
N SER A 414 -27.52 -1.38 0.89
CA SER A 414 -28.66 -1.07 1.76
C SER A 414 -28.25 -0.34 3.05
N LYS A 415 -27.02 -0.60 3.54
CA LYS A 415 -26.44 0.01 4.74
C LYS A 415 -25.65 1.30 4.46
N PHE A 416 -25.73 1.82 3.22
CA PHE A 416 -24.99 3.03 2.82
C PHE A 416 -25.31 4.23 3.71
N LEU A 417 -26.60 4.48 3.99
CA LEU A 417 -27.05 5.60 4.83
C LEU A 417 -26.75 5.39 6.32
N ALA A 418 -26.69 4.14 6.77
CA ALA A 418 -26.40 3.80 8.17
C ALA A 418 -24.92 3.99 8.55
N GLY A 419 -24.01 3.95 7.56
CA GLY A 419 -22.58 4.19 7.81
C GLY A 419 -21.67 3.97 6.59
N GLY A 420 -22.10 3.20 5.59
CA GLY A 420 -21.28 2.88 4.41
C GLY A 420 -20.78 4.09 3.61
N TRP A 421 -21.47 5.22 3.69
CA TRP A 421 -21.03 6.47 3.05
C TRP A 421 -19.64 6.94 3.54
N CYS A 422 -19.30 6.70 4.81
CA CYS A 422 -18.06 7.20 5.40
C CYS A 422 -16.84 6.50 4.78
N THR A 423 -16.93 5.18 4.62
CA THR A 423 -15.86 4.34 4.09
C THR A 423 -15.66 4.57 2.59
N MET A 424 -16.77 4.79 1.87
CA MET A 424 -16.76 5.23 0.48
C MET A 424 -16.18 6.62 0.28
N LEU A 425 -16.43 7.55 1.20
CA LEU A 425 -15.86 8.90 1.15
C LEU A 425 -14.34 8.84 1.32
N ILE A 426 -13.85 8.07 2.29
CA ILE A 426 -12.40 7.86 2.51
C ILE A 426 -11.76 7.21 1.27
N GLY A 427 -12.35 6.13 0.76
CA GLY A 427 -11.90 5.47 -0.47
C GLY A 427 -11.91 6.40 -1.68
N GLY A 428 -12.96 7.23 -1.82
CA GLY A 428 -13.09 8.22 -2.88
C GLY A 428 -12.02 9.31 -2.85
N ILE A 429 -11.66 9.81 -1.66
CA ILE A 429 -10.56 10.77 -1.49
C ILE A 429 -9.23 10.13 -1.92
N LEU A 430 -8.94 8.91 -1.45
CA LEU A 430 -7.72 8.19 -1.81
C LEU A 430 -7.66 7.87 -3.31
N PHE A 431 -8.79 7.45 -3.90
CA PHE A 431 -8.94 7.25 -5.34
C PHE A 431 -8.62 8.53 -6.10
N LEU A 432 -9.21 9.67 -5.70
CA LEU A 432 -8.99 10.95 -6.34
C LEU A 432 -7.51 11.34 -6.29
N MET A 433 -6.86 11.17 -5.14
CA MET A 433 -5.43 11.45 -4.99
C MET A 433 -4.59 10.62 -5.97
N MET A 434 -4.81 9.30 -6.03
CA MET A 434 -4.09 8.42 -6.95
C MET A 434 -4.41 8.72 -8.41
N TYR A 435 -5.68 8.99 -8.73
CA TYR A 435 -6.13 9.33 -10.08
C TYR A 435 -5.48 10.62 -10.58
N VAL A 436 -5.50 11.68 -9.77
CA VAL A 436 -4.86 12.96 -10.09
C VAL A 436 -3.36 12.76 -10.28
N TRP A 437 -2.71 12.00 -9.40
CA TRP A 437 -1.27 11.74 -9.48
C TRP A 437 -0.87 11.04 -10.78
N VAL A 438 -1.58 9.96 -11.15
CA VAL A 438 -1.31 9.20 -12.38
C VAL A 438 -1.52 10.04 -13.63
N HIS A 439 -2.62 10.80 -13.69
CA HIS A 439 -2.90 11.63 -14.87
C HIS A 439 -1.91 12.79 -14.97
N ALA A 440 -1.59 13.45 -13.87
CA ALA A 440 -0.59 14.51 -13.84
C ALA A 440 0.79 14.01 -14.28
N ILE A 441 1.22 12.81 -13.85
CA ILE A 441 2.47 12.20 -14.32
C ILE A 441 2.41 11.90 -15.82
N LYS A 442 1.29 11.39 -16.35
CA LYS A 442 1.12 11.17 -17.79
C LYS A 442 1.24 12.48 -18.59
N ILE A 443 0.60 13.54 -18.11
CA ILE A 443 0.70 14.88 -18.72
C ILE A 443 2.15 15.36 -18.66
N ARG A 444 2.80 15.30 -17.49
CA ARG A 444 4.20 15.70 -17.33
C ARG A 444 5.14 14.93 -18.26
N ARG A 445 4.97 13.61 -18.39
CA ARG A 445 5.77 12.77 -19.30
C ARG A 445 5.64 13.19 -20.77
N HIS A 446 4.48 13.68 -21.19
CA HIS A 446 4.30 14.18 -22.55
C HIS A 446 5.19 15.39 -22.86
N TYR A 447 5.50 16.21 -21.84
CA TYR A 447 6.38 17.37 -21.96
C TYR A 447 7.85 17.07 -21.58
N ILE A 448 8.17 15.85 -21.16
CA ILE A 448 9.55 15.42 -20.89
C ILE A 448 10.13 14.87 -22.18
N SER A 449 10.99 15.66 -22.81
CA SER A 449 11.84 15.22 -23.92
C SER A 449 13.20 14.77 -23.40
N THR A 450 13.70 13.65 -23.91
CA THR A 450 15.08 13.19 -23.72
C THR A 450 15.83 13.39 -25.02
N LYS A 451 17.06 13.87 -24.93
CA LYS A 451 17.92 14.05 -26.11
C LYS A 451 19.14 13.13 -26.02
N PRO A 452 19.65 12.64 -27.16
CA PRO A 452 20.95 11.96 -27.18
C PRO A 452 22.02 12.93 -26.69
N LEU A 453 22.84 12.50 -25.75
CA LEU A 453 23.85 13.36 -25.14
C LEU A 453 25.03 13.61 -26.09
N ASP A 454 25.27 12.68 -27.02
CA ASP A 454 26.39 12.72 -27.96
C ASP A 454 26.38 13.97 -28.84
N ASP A 455 25.20 14.43 -29.24
CA ASP A 455 24.99 15.65 -30.03
C ASP A 455 25.48 16.92 -29.31
N TYR A 456 25.63 16.85 -27.98
CA TYR A 456 25.95 17.99 -27.12
C TYR A 456 27.39 17.96 -26.58
N TYR A 457 28.18 16.92 -26.82
CA TYR A 457 29.58 16.83 -26.33
C TYR A 457 30.43 18.01 -26.81
N GLN A 458 30.30 18.38 -28.09
CA GLN A 458 31.07 19.50 -28.64
C GLN A 458 30.64 20.83 -28.02
N ILE A 459 29.34 21.02 -27.78
CA ILE A 459 28.80 22.25 -27.21
C ILE A 459 29.30 22.42 -25.78
N ILE A 460 29.24 21.37 -24.95
CA ILE A 460 29.72 21.40 -23.56
C ILE A 460 31.24 21.67 -23.52
N SER A 461 32.00 21.06 -24.43
CA SER A 461 33.45 21.29 -24.54
C SER A 461 33.76 22.74 -24.93
N ASN A 462 33.00 23.31 -25.87
CA ASN A 462 33.14 24.70 -26.28
C ASN A 462 32.81 25.66 -25.12
N ILE A 463 31.74 25.39 -24.35
CA ILE A 463 31.37 26.19 -23.16
C ILE A 463 32.49 26.18 -22.11
N LYS A 464 33.16 25.04 -21.91
CA LYS A 464 34.31 24.93 -21.00
C LYS A 464 35.49 25.78 -21.48
N ALA A 465 35.79 25.74 -22.78
CA ALA A 465 36.91 26.44 -23.39
C ALA A 465 36.69 27.96 -23.50
N ASP A 466 35.44 28.41 -23.56
CA ASP A 466 35.10 29.82 -23.72
C ASP A 466 35.32 30.61 -22.42
N GLU A 467 36.42 31.37 -22.37
CA GLU A 467 36.75 32.20 -21.22
C GLU A 467 35.88 33.45 -21.05
N SER A 468 35.10 33.82 -22.08
CA SER A 468 34.15 34.93 -21.98
C SER A 468 32.95 34.61 -21.07
N ILE A 469 32.67 33.32 -20.87
CA ILE A 469 31.64 32.85 -19.95
C ILE A 469 32.24 32.79 -18.53
N PRO A 470 31.66 33.51 -17.55
CA PRO A 470 32.15 33.44 -16.18
C PRO A 470 32.00 32.03 -15.62
N LYS A 471 33.06 31.55 -14.96
CA LYS A 471 33.09 30.22 -14.36
C LYS A 471 32.08 30.13 -13.22
N TYR A 472 31.15 29.19 -13.31
CA TYR A 472 30.04 29.03 -12.36
C TYR A 472 30.39 28.18 -11.14
N ALA A 473 31.17 27.12 -11.34
CA ALA A 473 31.74 26.24 -10.31
C ALA A 473 32.91 25.44 -10.92
N SER A 474 33.77 24.85 -10.09
CA SER A 474 34.79 23.91 -10.57
C SER A 474 34.17 22.57 -10.96
N ASN A 475 33.32 22.02 -10.09
CA ASN A 475 32.60 20.77 -10.29
C ASN A 475 31.09 21.00 -10.25
N LEU A 476 30.42 20.66 -11.34
CA LEU A 476 29.00 20.91 -11.52
C LEU A 476 28.26 19.58 -11.61
N VAL A 477 27.36 19.32 -10.66
CA VAL A 477 26.72 18.01 -10.49
C VAL A 477 25.24 18.09 -10.81
N TYR A 478 24.79 17.19 -11.68
CA TYR A 478 23.41 17.06 -12.11
C TYR A 478 22.89 15.63 -11.90
N VAL A 479 21.62 15.51 -11.52
CA VAL A 479 20.94 14.21 -11.43
C VAL A 479 20.17 13.95 -12.72
N ASN A 480 20.62 12.96 -13.47
CA ASN A 480 19.98 12.54 -14.72
C ASN A 480 18.91 11.48 -14.44
N HIS A 481 17.77 11.67 -15.09
CA HIS A 481 16.56 10.85 -14.94
C HIS A 481 16.16 10.18 -16.26
N ALA A 482 17.05 10.17 -17.25
CA ALA A 482 16.77 9.54 -18.53
C ALA A 482 16.77 8.01 -18.40
N ASP A 483 15.73 7.36 -18.92
CA ASP A 483 15.57 5.90 -18.87
C ASP A 483 16.48 5.14 -19.86
N LYS A 484 17.21 5.86 -20.74
CA LYS A 484 18.07 5.27 -21.78
C LYS A 484 19.53 5.64 -21.53
N GLU A 485 20.41 4.66 -21.63
CA GLU A 485 21.85 4.87 -21.68
C GLU A 485 22.21 5.83 -22.83
N GLY A 486 23.13 6.76 -22.58
CA GLY A 486 23.53 7.79 -23.54
C GLY A 486 22.51 8.93 -23.76
N ALA A 487 21.37 8.92 -23.06
CA ALA A 487 20.39 10.01 -23.12
C ALA A 487 20.43 10.90 -21.87
N VAL A 488 20.08 12.18 -22.06
CA VAL A 488 19.97 13.17 -20.99
C VAL A 488 18.63 13.88 -21.06
N ASP A 489 18.07 14.16 -19.88
CA ASP A 489 16.84 14.96 -19.74
C ASP A 489 17.07 16.37 -20.32
N ASP A 490 16.21 16.81 -21.26
CA ASP A 490 16.33 18.11 -21.93
C ASP A 490 16.43 19.29 -20.95
N LYS A 491 15.84 19.15 -19.74
CA LYS A 491 15.94 20.18 -18.69
C LYS A 491 17.39 20.44 -18.26
N LEU A 492 18.23 19.40 -18.24
CA LEU A 492 19.65 19.50 -17.86
C LEU A 492 20.41 20.30 -18.92
N LEU A 493 20.21 19.96 -20.19
CA LEU A 493 20.79 20.67 -21.33
C LEU A 493 20.31 22.13 -21.36
N TYR A 494 19.02 22.38 -21.15
CA TYR A 494 18.47 23.72 -21.07
C TYR A 494 19.12 24.55 -19.94
N SER A 495 19.39 23.95 -18.77
CA SER A 495 20.11 24.61 -17.68
C SER A 495 21.57 24.92 -18.00
N ILE A 496 22.27 23.99 -18.65
CA ILE A 496 23.69 24.15 -19.01
C ILE A 496 23.86 25.18 -20.12
N ILE A 497 22.98 25.18 -21.12
CA ILE A 497 23.15 25.88 -22.39
C ILE A 497 22.23 27.11 -22.51
N ASN A 498 20.92 26.93 -22.33
CA ASN A 498 19.91 27.91 -22.76
C ASN A 498 19.52 28.95 -21.71
N LYS A 499 19.64 28.64 -20.41
CA LYS A 499 19.22 29.56 -19.34
C LYS A 499 20.27 30.64 -19.06
N GLN A 500 21.40 30.22 -18.53
CA GLN A 500 22.62 31.00 -18.41
C GLN A 500 23.73 29.98 -18.61
N PRO A 501 24.56 30.10 -19.66
CA PRO A 501 25.62 29.14 -19.95
C PRO A 501 26.47 28.88 -18.70
N LYS A 502 26.49 27.63 -18.21
CA LYS A 502 27.18 27.28 -16.96
C LYS A 502 28.52 26.66 -17.29
N ARG A 503 29.57 27.48 -17.32
CA ARG A 503 30.95 27.02 -17.47
C ARG A 503 31.46 26.36 -16.18
N ALA A 504 31.99 25.15 -16.30
CA ALA A 504 32.65 24.41 -15.23
C ALA A 504 33.87 23.63 -15.77
N ASP A 505 34.77 23.19 -14.89
CA ASP A 505 35.90 22.35 -15.31
C ASP A 505 35.45 20.93 -15.59
N HIS A 506 34.58 20.42 -14.71
CA HIS A 506 34.03 19.07 -14.76
C HIS A 506 32.52 19.10 -14.57
N TYR A 507 31.83 18.39 -15.46
CA TYR A 507 30.40 18.13 -15.42
C TYR A 507 30.17 16.68 -15.00
N TRP A 508 29.37 16.48 -13.95
CA TRP A 508 29.07 15.18 -13.38
C TRP A 508 27.59 14.88 -13.55
N LEU A 509 27.26 13.85 -14.32
CA LEU A 509 25.91 13.32 -14.46
C LEU A 509 25.75 12.11 -13.55
N ILE A 510 24.80 12.17 -12.62
CA ILE A 510 24.50 11.07 -11.69
C ILE A 510 23.22 10.37 -12.14
N ASN A 511 23.33 9.09 -12.48
CA ASN A 511 22.20 8.19 -12.68
C ASN A 511 22.00 7.35 -11.41
N LEU A 512 20.76 7.28 -10.92
CA LEU A 512 20.42 6.50 -9.73
C LEU A 512 19.59 5.29 -10.13
N GLU A 513 20.14 4.10 -9.91
CA GLU A 513 19.44 2.84 -10.07
C GLU A 513 19.11 2.26 -8.69
N PHE A 514 17.83 2.02 -8.43
CA PHE A 514 17.42 1.35 -7.21
C PHE A 514 17.45 -0.17 -7.44
N ALA A 515 18.30 -0.87 -6.68
CA ALA A 515 18.45 -2.31 -6.77
C ALA A 515 17.44 -3.04 -5.86
N ASP A 516 16.98 -4.20 -6.30
CA ASP A 516 16.04 -5.06 -5.54
C ASP A 516 16.70 -5.77 -4.34
N THR A 517 18.02 -5.68 -4.24
CA THR A 517 18.88 -6.22 -3.20
C THR A 517 19.07 -5.20 -2.05
N PRO A 518 19.01 -5.63 -0.78
CA PRO A 518 18.90 -4.73 0.37
C PRO A 518 20.12 -3.83 0.59
N ASP A 519 21.31 -4.42 0.52
CA ASP A 519 22.55 -3.81 0.99
C ASP A 519 23.50 -3.45 -0.16
N THR A 520 23.00 -3.47 -1.40
CA THR A 520 23.79 -3.12 -2.58
C THR A 520 24.15 -1.65 -2.55
N LEU A 521 25.43 -1.35 -2.63
CA LEU A 521 25.93 0.01 -2.76
C LEU A 521 27.14 -0.05 -3.69
N GLU A 522 26.85 0.03 -4.98
CA GLU A 522 27.83 -0.11 -6.04
C GLU A 522 27.78 1.10 -6.96
N TYR A 523 28.89 1.40 -7.62
CA TYR A 523 28.94 2.46 -8.60
C TYR A 523 29.72 2.03 -9.83
N SER A 524 29.32 2.56 -10.99
CA SER A 524 30.11 2.56 -12.21
C SER A 524 30.34 4.01 -12.65
N CYS A 525 31.48 4.27 -13.26
CA CYS A 525 31.83 5.59 -13.78
C CYS A 525 32.32 5.46 -15.22
N GLU A 526 31.66 6.18 -16.12
CA GLU A 526 32.00 6.27 -17.53
C GLU A 526 32.50 7.68 -17.84
N THR A 527 33.61 7.77 -18.58
CA THR A 527 34.16 9.05 -19.05
C THR A 527 33.62 9.31 -20.45
N LEU A 528 32.70 10.27 -20.57
CA LEU A 528 32.04 10.57 -21.84
C LEU A 528 32.86 11.55 -22.68
N VAL A 529 33.41 12.59 -22.03
CA VAL A 529 34.36 13.52 -22.62
C VAL A 529 35.57 13.62 -21.70
N PRO A 530 36.79 13.29 -22.16
CA PRO A 530 38.00 13.38 -21.35
C PRO A 530 38.14 14.73 -20.64
N ASP A 531 38.48 14.68 -19.35
CA ASP A 531 38.66 15.82 -18.45
C ASP A 531 37.44 16.77 -18.30
N THR A 532 36.29 16.46 -18.89
CA THR A 532 35.18 17.43 -19.02
C THR A 532 33.84 16.88 -18.57
N LEU A 533 33.44 15.69 -19.01
CA LEU A 533 32.11 15.14 -18.75
C LEU A 533 32.18 13.69 -18.30
N TYR A 534 31.63 13.43 -17.13
CA TYR A 534 31.60 12.12 -16.49
C TYR A 534 30.17 11.69 -16.18
N SER A 535 29.88 10.41 -16.37
CA SER A 535 28.61 9.78 -16.01
C SER A 535 28.85 8.76 -14.91
N ILE A 536 28.20 8.93 -13.76
CA ILE A 536 28.27 8.03 -12.61
C ILE A 536 26.92 7.37 -12.44
N THR A 537 26.87 6.06 -12.54
CA THR A 537 25.67 5.28 -12.21
C THR A 537 25.86 4.66 -10.83
N MET A 538 25.01 5.05 -9.88
CA MET A 538 25.00 4.50 -8.52
C MET A 538 23.84 3.52 -8.38
N ARG A 539 24.16 2.28 -8.01
CA ARG A 539 23.21 1.23 -7.66
C ARG A 539 23.02 1.19 -6.16
N ILE A 540 21.86 1.62 -5.70
CA ILE A 540 21.53 1.75 -4.28
C ILE A 540 20.44 0.74 -3.94
N GLY A 541 20.74 -0.13 -2.99
CA GLY A 541 19.83 -1.10 -2.43
C GLY A 541 18.78 -0.44 -1.57
N PHE A 542 17.59 -1.05 -1.52
CA PHE A 542 16.42 -0.40 -0.93
C PHE A 542 16.53 -0.09 0.58
N ARG A 543 17.49 -0.66 1.33
CA ARG A 543 17.70 -0.29 2.74
C ARG A 543 18.52 0.96 2.93
N ILE A 544 19.32 1.30 1.94
CA ILE A 544 20.35 2.30 2.07
C ILE A 544 19.70 3.64 1.75
N GLU A 545 19.72 4.56 2.73
CA GLU A 545 19.27 5.92 2.50
C GLU A 545 20.11 6.51 1.36
N PRO A 546 19.50 7.03 0.28
CA PRO A 546 20.25 7.55 -0.86
C PRO A 546 20.89 8.88 -0.48
N ARG A 547 22.06 8.85 0.17
CA ARG A 547 22.86 10.00 0.57
C ARG A 547 23.82 10.36 -0.57
N VAL A 548 23.26 10.88 -1.66
CA VAL A 548 23.98 11.10 -2.92
C VAL A 548 25.22 11.97 -2.73
N SER A 549 25.16 13.02 -1.90
CA SER A 549 26.32 13.86 -1.62
C SER A 549 27.48 13.10 -0.95
N LEU A 550 27.17 12.17 -0.04
CA LEU A 550 28.16 11.36 0.66
C LEU A 550 28.76 10.31 -0.27
N TYR A 551 27.92 9.62 -1.05
CA TYR A 551 28.37 8.59 -1.98
C TYR A 551 29.18 9.18 -3.13
N LEU A 552 28.77 10.34 -3.67
CA LEU A 552 29.54 11.03 -4.70
C LEU A 552 30.94 11.37 -4.20
N ARG A 553 31.07 11.85 -2.96
CA ARG A 553 32.37 12.16 -2.37
C ARG A 553 33.28 10.93 -2.32
N GLN A 554 32.76 9.78 -1.90
CA GLN A 554 33.51 8.52 -1.87
C GLN A 554 33.95 8.09 -3.28
N VAL A 555 33.02 8.09 -4.23
CA VAL A 555 33.31 7.76 -5.64
C VAL A 555 34.41 8.64 -6.20
N ILE A 556 34.37 9.93 -5.88
CA ILE A 556 35.36 10.90 -6.31
C ILE A 556 36.73 10.64 -5.67
N GLU A 557 36.79 10.36 -4.38
CA GLU A 557 38.03 10.01 -3.67
C GLU A 557 38.70 8.77 -4.31
N ASP A 558 37.91 7.76 -4.68
CA ASP A 558 38.38 6.56 -5.38
C ASP A 558 38.90 6.86 -6.82
N LEU A 559 38.24 7.76 -7.54
CA LEU A 559 38.65 8.18 -8.89
C LEU A 559 39.96 8.99 -8.87
N VAL A 560 40.16 9.83 -7.86
CA VAL A 560 41.42 10.57 -7.67
C VAL A 560 42.55 9.63 -7.25
N ALA A 561 42.30 8.69 -6.33
CA ALA A 561 43.28 7.71 -5.91
C ALA A 561 43.76 6.80 -7.06
N SER A 562 42.84 6.44 -7.97
CA SER A 562 43.14 5.68 -9.19
C SER A 562 43.74 6.52 -10.32
N ARG A 563 44.02 7.82 -10.10
CA ARG A 563 44.54 8.80 -11.07
C ARG A 563 43.72 8.92 -12.37
N LYS A 564 42.41 8.61 -12.30
CA LYS A 564 41.50 8.74 -13.44
C LYS A 564 40.98 10.18 -13.60
N VAL A 565 41.00 10.98 -12.53
CA VAL A 565 40.52 12.37 -12.50
C VAL A 565 41.46 13.21 -11.63
N ASP A 566 41.82 14.41 -12.08
CA ASP A 566 42.49 15.43 -11.27
C ASP A 566 41.48 16.52 -10.86
N LEU A 567 41.23 16.66 -9.55
CA LEU A 567 40.28 17.62 -8.99
C LEU A 567 40.91 18.89 -8.41
N ARG A 568 42.21 19.10 -8.66
CA ARG A 568 42.87 20.34 -8.27
C ARG A 568 42.14 21.51 -8.88
N SER A 569 41.83 22.51 -8.05
CA SER A 569 41.14 23.69 -8.52
C SER A 569 41.92 24.36 -9.66
N THR A 570 41.24 24.79 -10.73
CA THR A 570 41.84 25.63 -11.79
C THR A 570 42.07 27.07 -11.33
N TYR A 571 41.51 27.49 -10.19
CA TYR A 571 41.80 28.80 -9.63
C TYR A 571 43.27 28.86 -9.20
N PRO A 572 44.09 29.78 -9.75
CA PRO A 572 45.53 29.80 -9.49
C PRO A 572 45.90 29.86 -8.00
N SER A 573 45.10 30.59 -7.21
CA SER A 573 45.27 30.73 -5.75
C SER A 573 45.07 29.41 -5.00
N LEU A 574 44.09 28.60 -5.40
CA LEU A 574 43.76 27.33 -4.77
C LEU A 574 44.65 26.20 -5.29
N ARG A 575 44.96 26.22 -6.60
CA ARG A 575 45.86 25.26 -7.25
C ARG A 575 47.24 25.25 -6.62
N LYS A 576 47.78 26.44 -6.31
CA LYS A 576 49.09 26.61 -5.66
C LYS A 576 49.17 25.91 -4.30
N ASN A 577 48.04 25.83 -3.60
CA ASN A 577 47.94 25.21 -2.27
C ASN A 577 47.41 23.77 -2.32
N GLY A 578 47.25 23.18 -3.50
CA GLY A 578 46.72 21.82 -3.66
C GLY A 578 45.27 21.67 -3.21
N ILE A 579 44.50 22.75 -3.15
CA ILE A 579 43.10 22.74 -2.69
C ILE A 579 42.20 22.28 -3.85
N SER A 580 41.26 21.39 -3.55
CA SER A 580 40.26 20.87 -4.49
C SER A 580 39.26 21.94 -4.93
N GLY A 581 38.75 21.81 -6.15
CA GLY A 581 37.67 22.68 -6.64
C GLY A 581 36.37 22.55 -5.83
N ASP A 582 35.53 23.58 -5.88
CA ASP A 582 34.20 23.60 -5.28
C ASP A 582 33.21 22.68 -6.03
N PHE A 583 32.26 22.10 -5.29
CA PHE A 583 31.17 21.28 -5.81
C PHE A 583 29.85 22.02 -5.71
N ARG A 584 29.07 22.01 -6.79
CA ARG A 584 27.75 22.64 -6.83
C ARG A 584 26.72 21.69 -7.42
N PHE A 585 25.71 21.36 -6.63
CA PHE A 585 24.62 20.46 -7.04
C PHE A 585 23.49 21.29 -7.64
N ILE A 586 23.08 20.98 -8.87
CA ILE A 586 21.96 21.64 -9.53
C ILE A 586 20.80 20.66 -9.64
N ILE A 587 19.73 20.93 -8.89
CA ILE A 587 18.48 20.16 -8.96
C ILE A 587 17.46 20.98 -9.73
N ILE A 588 16.99 20.41 -10.84
CA ILE A 588 16.04 21.08 -11.72
C ILE A 588 14.63 20.61 -11.43
N HIS A 589 13.88 21.48 -10.75
CA HIS A 589 12.47 21.29 -10.45
C HIS A 589 11.61 21.88 -11.58
N ARG A 590 10.88 21.02 -12.30
CA ARG A 590 9.96 21.49 -13.34
C ARG A 590 8.71 22.10 -12.69
N VAL A 591 8.45 23.38 -12.93
CA VAL A 591 7.27 24.08 -12.43
C VAL A 591 6.24 24.16 -13.54
N TYR A 592 5.02 23.72 -13.26
CA TYR A 592 3.90 23.90 -14.18
C TYR A 592 3.23 25.24 -13.91
N TYR A 593 3.11 26.08 -14.95
CA TYR A 593 2.37 27.33 -14.89
C TYR A 593 1.01 27.12 -15.56
N PRO A 594 -0.12 27.28 -14.85
CA PRO A 594 -1.46 27.06 -15.42
C PRO A 594 -1.75 27.87 -16.69
N GLU A 595 -1.16 29.07 -16.80
CA GLU A 595 -1.33 29.98 -17.95
C GLU A 595 -0.65 29.47 -19.24
N SER A 596 0.16 28.41 -19.15
CA SER A 596 0.87 27.82 -20.29
C SER A 596 0.09 26.70 -20.99
N SER A 597 -1.14 26.36 -20.56
CA SER A 597 -2.00 25.41 -21.25
C SER A 597 -3.40 25.97 -21.53
N ASP A 598 -3.93 25.69 -22.73
CA ASP A 598 -5.28 26.08 -23.14
C ASP A 598 -6.39 25.28 -22.43
N ASN A 599 -6.05 24.19 -21.72
CA ASN A 599 -7.03 23.26 -21.17
C ASN A 599 -7.30 23.49 -19.67
N ARG A 600 -8.47 24.08 -19.36
CA ARG A 600 -8.94 24.32 -17.98
C ARG A 600 -8.94 23.06 -17.10
N GLN A 601 -9.26 21.89 -17.65
CA GLN A 601 -9.27 20.63 -16.89
C GLN A 601 -7.84 20.19 -16.51
N GLN A 602 -6.86 20.38 -17.40
CA GLN A 602 -5.46 20.09 -17.11
C GLN A 602 -4.91 21.04 -16.05
N ASN A 603 -5.30 22.32 -16.08
CA ASN A 603 -4.91 23.32 -15.08
C ASN A 603 -5.44 22.99 -13.67
N LEU A 604 -6.70 22.56 -13.56
CA LEU A 604 -7.26 22.10 -12.28
C LEU A 604 -6.53 20.86 -11.78
N LEU A 605 -6.28 19.89 -12.67
CA LEU A 605 -5.57 18.66 -12.33
C LEU A 605 -4.14 18.92 -11.84
N MET A 606 -3.40 19.81 -12.50
CA MET A 606 -2.03 20.18 -12.13
C MET A 606 -1.98 21.01 -10.84
N SER A 607 -3.01 21.81 -10.56
CA SER A 607 -3.16 22.50 -9.27
C SER A 607 -3.39 21.50 -8.12
N LEU A 608 -4.28 20.53 -8.31
CA LEU A 608 -4.50 19.45 -7.34
C LEU A 608 -3.23 18.60 -7.15
N TYR A 609 -2.52 18.30 -8.24
CA TYR A 609 -1.24 17.61 -8.20
C TYR A 609 -0.20 18.36 -7.35
N ALA A 610 -0.11 19.69 -7.50
CA ALA A 610 0.79 20.51 -6.68
C ALA A 610 0.41 20.48 -5.20
N LEU A 611 -0.89 20.43 -4.87
CA LEU A 611 -1.36 20.32 -3.49
C LEU A 611 -1.03 18.95 -2.89
N ILE A 612 -1.28 17.86 -3.62
CA ILE A 612 -0.93 16.49 -3.22
C ILE A 612 0.59 16.33 -3.08
N GLY A 613 1.37 16.99 -3.96
CA GLY A 613 2.82 16.97 -3.95
C GLY A 613 3.44 17.49 -2.64
N LYS A 614 2.75 18.37 -1.90
CA LYS A 614 3.20 18.88 -0.59
C LYS A 614 3.25 17.80 0.51
N ILE A 615 2.53 16.69 0.33
CA ILE A 615 2.54 15.55 1.27
C ILE A 615 3.81 14.70 1.06
N GLY A 616 4.39 14.74 -0.15
CA GLY A 616 5.64 14.07 -0.47
C GLY A 616 6.87 14.80 0.06
N ILE A 617 8.04 14.19 -0.11
CA ILE A 617 9.33 14.84 0.18
C ILE A 617 9.88 15.56 -1.05
N ASP A 618 10.51 16.71 -0.83
CA ASP A 618 11.24 17.41 -1.88
C ASP A 618 12.41 16.55 -2.39
N GLU A 619 12.66 16.60 -3.70
CA GLU A 619 13.71 15.83 -4.37
C GLU A 619 15.11 15.98 -3.74
N PRO A 620 15.58 17.19 -3.33
CA PRO A 620 16.89 17.33 -2.68
C PRO A 620 16.99 16.62 -1.32
N LYS A 621 15.90 16.66 -0.53
CA LYS A 621 15.84 15.96 0.77
C LYS A 621 15.74 14.44 0.57
N ALA A 622 15.04 14.02 -0.48
CA ALA A 622 14.92 12.61 -0.85
C ALA A 622 16.26 12.01 -1.25
N LEU A 623 17.14 12.79 -1.89
CA LEU A 623 18.48 12.38 -2.34
C LEU A 623 19.58 12.66 -1.30
N GLY A 624 19.22 13.04 -0.08
CA GLY A 624 20.17 13.29 1.02
C GLY A 624 21.26 14.30 0.64
N LEU A 625 20.92 15.32 -0.16
CA LEU A 625 21.88 16.33 -0.59
C LEU A 625 22.18 17.30 0.55
N ASP A 626 23.46 17.56 0.81
CA ASP A 626 23.90 18.44 1.89
C ASP A 626 23.50 19.90 1.59
N THR A 627 22.89 20.60 2.55
CA THR A 627 22.12 21.84 2.31
C THR A 627 22.97 23.05 1.93
N SER A 628 24.31 22.97 2.03
CA SER A 628 25.21 24.12 1.88
C SER A 628 25.54 24.51 0.43
N MET A 629 25.39 23.61 -0.55
CA MET A 629 25.80 23.85 -1.96
C MET A 629 24.80 23.31 -3.01
N VAL A 630 23.50 23.26 -2.67
CA VAL A 630 22.43 22.84 -3.59
C VAL A 630 21.70 24.05 -4.16
N VAL A 631 21.73 24.21 -5.48
CA VAL A 631 20.93 25.20 -6.21
C VAL A 631 19.72 24.51 -6.81
N VAL A 632 18.52 24.88 -6.34
CA VAL A 632 17.27 24.41 -6.93
C VAL A 632 16.85 25.36 -8.04
N GLU A 633 17.00 24.93 -9.28
CA GLU A 633 16.54 25.69 -10.44
C GLU A 633 15.10 25.33 -10.78
N ARG A 634 14.26 26.35 -10.91
CA ARG A 634 12.91 26.18 -11.45
C ARG A 634 12.97 26.38 -12.97
N VAL A 635 12.51 25.37 -13.70
CA VAL A 635 12.38 25.43 -15.16
C VAL A 635 10.92 25.19 -15.51
N PRO A 636 10.29 26.02 -16.37
CA PRO A 636 8.91 25.80 -16.76
C PRO A 636 8.76 24.43 -17.44
N LEU A 637 7.69 23.70 -17.12
CA LEU A 637 7.41 22.39 -17.73
C LEU A 637 7.20 22.51 -19.25
N ILE A 638 6.63 23.63 -19.69
CA ILE A 638 6.37 23.95 -21.11
C ILE A 638 7.35 25.05 -21.50
N ILE A 639 8.31 24.71 -22.38
CA ILE A 639 9.38 25.63 -22.79
C ILE A 639 9.01 26.38 -24.08
N ASN A 640 8.17 25.79 -24.95
CA ASN A 640 7.83 26.34 -26.27
C ASN A 640 6.37 26.07 -26.66
N GLN A 641 5.44 26.89 -26.19
CA GLN A 641 4.16 27.10 -26.89
C GLN A 641 3.96 28.59 -27.08
N HIS A 642 3.92 29.04 -28.35
CA HIS A 642 3.34 30.33 -28.71
C HIS A 642 1.87 30.24 -28.30
N ASN A 643 1.53 30.87 -27.17
CA ASN A 643 0.16 30.91 -26.71
C ASN A 643 -0.51 32.14 -27.34
N ASP A 644 -1.14 31.94 -28.50
CA ASP A 644 -1.79 33.01 -29.29
C ASP A 644 -2.93 33.71 -28.52
N ASN A 645 -3.39 33.11 -27.41
CA ASN A 645 -4.46 33.63 -26.56
C ASN A 645 -3.98 34.53 -25.39
N ILE A 646 -2.67 34.69 -25.19
CA ILE A 646 -2.16 35.62 -24.16
C ILE A 646 -2.27 37.05 -24.70
N LYS A 647 -2.92 37.94 -23.94
CA LYS A 647 -2.92 39.39 -24.25
C LYS A 647 -1.47 39.86 -24.36
N ARG A 648 -1.04 40.12 -25.60
CA ARG A 648 0.29 40.64 -25.89
C ARG A 648 0.41 42.03 -25.28
N ILE A 649 1.50 42.29 -24.57
CA ILE A 649 1.83 43.65 -24.14
C ILE A 649 1.97 44.49 -25.40
N VAL A 650 1.12 45.51 -25.52
CA VAL A 650 1.22 46.52 -26.57
C VAL A 650 2.20 47.57 -26.07
N GLN A 651 3.20 47.88 -26.88
CA GLN A 651 4.13 48.97 -26.58
C GLN A 651 3.33 50.28 -26.52
N MET A 652 3.42 51.02 -25.41
CA MET A 652 2.84 52.36 -25.36
C MET A 652 3.60 53.22 -26.38
N GLU A 653 2.91 53.64 -27.44
CA GLU A 653 3.42 54.69 -28.32
C GLU A 653 3.36 56.01 -27.53
N GLU A 654 4.51 56.65 -27.34
CA GLU A 654 4.55 58.04 -26.87
C GLU A 654 3.94 58.92 -27.98
N GLU A 655 2.77 59.52 -27.72
CA GLU A 655 2.26 60.60 -28.56
C GLU A 655 3.30 61.74 -28.55
N LYS A 656 3.96 61.94 -29.69
CA LYS A 656 4.93 63.01 -29.91
C LYS A 656 4.27 64.38 -30.03
#